data_AF-A0A0E3SS30-F1
#
_entry.id   AF-A0A0E3SS30-F1
#
_cell.length_a   1.000
_cell.length_b   1.000
_cell.length_c   1.000
_cell.angle_alpha   90.00
_cell.angle_beta   90.00
_cell.angle_gamma   90.00
#
_symmetry.space_group_name_H-M   'P 1'
#
loop_
_entity.id
_entity.type
_entity.pdbx_description
1 polymer ?
#
loop_
_entity_poly.entity_id
_entity_poly.type
_entity_poly.pdbx_seq_one_letter_code
_entity_poly.pdbx_strand_id
1 'polypeptide(L)'
;MFSSWVVSVSVYGIISAIDSSNKLRLKWNVGENKLHNQKIPFSAQNIDPTKTYHFSTDHISYLEKGFVDDLDGTIDASQLEIKTFENVRILKIIGLTDFWKINANQKKTIHGLMSYLLSGLHEGNIPVLFGISGRPDNIEIFMGTFGSDVSRVEGNIITLKKTLNAFFEGISIKMQQFDDFNNLIKEFKQSGIVVSSPSYSGKISNQSPLDVTPQSKKNLELMGSSTEIDELLRGMYGENFCYLIYAIPVSNKEITAYNNMILKELRFLQESMLSHSATQNIRSPLGQTYEELLNNYLRSIKTAKRTGLWNSSIFLFTQSPETMNNLKAISKAVFGSNRTMNDRVQTLSLTGKLTKNGLIMNPPPTSPGQLQHPYAYMNTLNSNDLGVFINLPSQEMPGFSIKPYGRFKVSKQDTDDINITIGEILDRREKTHNCYKIPVGNLNKHGLIVGTTGSGKTNTLFFLLKDLWKKNKIPFLVIEPAKTEYRSLLFSEELKNDLKVFTLGDENTFPFRINPFEILDGVTVQTHIDLLKSVFNASFYMWGPLPHVLEQCLHEIYIDRGWNLASNTNRLGLHNGANPTLTDLYNKVDDVVDKLGYGKETTMEIKGSLKTRIDSMRIGGKGLMLDTRRTMPFETFLNKPTILELESLGDDDEKCFVMGLILTRMYEYYISKGTTEKVDLKHITVIEEAHRLLGTSQNDNPYVGNTRGKSVETFTNILAEIRAYGEGILISEQIPTKLAPDILKNTNLKIMHRIVAEDDRKAMSATMNILEQEALMVTTFSPGYAAVYSEGDTGAYYVKVPYSKIKATSSENKDYLIKNAMLDPIQDKKTLAPYEGCAKYCSNICQYKNLGRNVSRKRLFLPKIPYLILAMLDDAPSLPEILAQMAESGREEGELSKNAVGIGICALVHGLEYFFDQVSLRYQWSFEDREKIQSILLDFTIEMLKEYHKDPQQFSYESLDQEKMKEFNEYYQQICTGKQPTNLCGKICTENTCLYRYYLSKMLNDEEYKRRSIQLFDENDHLQWKQFYQKMIRELILPDISDDLIQKLGLCCILQTGFSKDISPLKIKILIENIIADYPDSTPDEENLI
;
A
#
# COMPACT_ATOMS: atom_id res chain seq x y z
N MET A 1 -38.73 -9.02 38.06
CA MET A 1 -39.42 -10.16 38.69
C MET A 1 -39.70 -11.21 37.63
N PHE A 2 -39.14 -12.40 37.87
CA PHE A 2 -39.56 -13.74 37.44
C PHE A 2 -39.91 -14.07 35.96
N SER A 3 -39.07 -14.99 35.46
CA SER A 3 -39.37 -16.31 34.89
C SER A 3 -39.47 -16.50 33.36
N SER A 4 -38.53 -17.35 32.93
CA SER A 4 -38.63 -18.53 32.04
C SER A 4 -38.63 -18.38 30.52
N TRP A 5 -37.54 -18.92 29.97
CA TRP A 5 -37.35 -19.50 28.64
C TRP A 5 -38.35 -20.63 28.31
N VAL A 6 -38.66 -20.82 27.02
CA VAL A 6 -38.31 -21.99 26.16
C VAL A 6 -39.21 -22.03 24.91
N VAL A 7 -38.55 -21.90 23.75
CA VAL A 7 -38.74 -22.59 22.46
C VAL A 7 -40.16 -22.88 21.96
N SER A 8 -40.57 -22.14 20.91
CA SER A 8 -41.60 -22.52 19.95
C SER A 8 -41.02 -22.63 18.54
N VAL A 9 -41.24 -23.78 17.91
CA VAL A 9 -40.98 -24.10 16.49
C VAL A 9 -41.98 -23.37 15.60
N SER A 10 -41.53 -22.75 14.51
CA SER A 10 -42.34 -22.30 13.35
C SER A 10 -41.35 -22.08 12.18
N VAL A 11 -41.20 -22.98 11.19
CA VAL A 11 -42.02 -23.20 9.98
C VAL A 11 -42.49 -21.91 9.30
N TYR A 12 -41.79 -21.52 8.22
CA TYR A 12 -42.26 -20.78 7.03
C TYR A 12 -41.16 -21.00 5.95
N GLY A 13 -41.41 -21.25 4.66
CA GLY A 13 -42.66 -21.33 3.91
C GLY A 13 -42.38 -21.91 2.50
N ILE A 14 -43.45 -22.41 1.89
CA ILE A 14 -43.54 -22.93 0.51
C ILE A 14 -44.03 -21.81 -0.41
N ILE A 15 -43.46 -21.69 -1.62
CA ILE A 15 -44.10 -21.28 -2.90
C ILE A 15 -43.20 -21.80 -4.04
N SER A 16 -43.62 -22.26 -5.22
CA SER A 16 -44.77 -23.00 -5.75
C SER A 16 -44.36 -23.37 -7.19
N ALA A 17 -44.71 -24.56 -7.69
CA ALA A 17 -44.95 -24.76 -9.12
C ALA A 17 -45.95 -25.91 -9.28
N ILE A 18 -47.10 -25.55 -9.84
CA ILE A 18 -48.26 -26.38 -10.16
C ILE A 18 -47.94 -27.17 -11.43
N ASP A 19 -48.18 -28.47 -11.42
CA ASP A 19 -48.88 -29.08 -12.55
C ASP A 19 -49.78 -30.23 -12.10
N SER A 20 -50.94 -30.26 -12.74
CA SER A 20 -52.15 -30.98 -12.41
C SER A 20 -52.26 -32.28 -13.20
N SER A 21 -52.88 -33.28 -12.57
CA SER A 21 -53.46 -34.49 -13.17
C SER A 21 -52.49 -35.55 -13.73
N ASN A 22 -52.26 -36.60 -12.94
CA ASN A 22 -52.72 -37.92 -13.36
C ASN A 22 -52.69 -38.94 -12.20
N LYS A 23 -53.82 -39.60 -12.01
CA LYS A 23 -53.99 -40.74 -11.11
C LYS A 23 -53.12 -41.90 -11.60
N LEU A 24 -52.15 -42.32 -10.80
CA LEU A 24 -51.57 -43.66 -10.90
C LEU A 24 -51.68 -44.35 -9.54
N ARG A 25 -52.63 -45.29 -9.47
CA ARG A 25 -52.73 -46.31 -8.43
C ARG A 25 -51.42 -47.10 -8.42
N LEU A 26 -50.56 -46.86 -7.44
CA LEU A 26 -49.45 -47.76 -7.15
C LEU A 26 -49.89 -48.78 -6.11
N LYS A 27 -50.07 -50.01 -6.60
CA LYS A 27 -50.09 -51.24 -5.81
C LYS A 27 -48.91 -51.21 -4.84
N TRP A 28 -49.18 -51.43 -3.56
CA TRP A 28 -48.17 -51.86 -2.60
C TRP A 28 -47.62 -53.23 -3.05
N ASN A 29 -46.56 -53.21 -3.84
CA ASN A 29 -45.62 -54.32 -3.86
C ASN A 29 -44.66 -54.09 -2.71
N VAL A 30 -44.86 -54.82 -1.62
CA VAL A 30 -43.84 -55.06 -0.61
C VAL A 30 -42.76 -55.89 -1.30
N GLY A 31 -41.84 -55.20 -1.99
CA GLY A 31 -40.57 -55.76 -2.39
C GLY A 31 -39.71 -55.88 -1.15
N GLU A 32 -39.69 -57.07 -0.55
CA GLU A 32 -38.69 -57.45 0.42
C GLU A 32 -37.29 -57.26 -0.20
N ASN A 33 -36.64 -56.14 0.08
CA ASN A 33 -35.21 -55.97 -0.13
C ASN A 33 -34.47 -56.85 0.88
N LYS A 34 -34.33 -58.13 0.52
CA LYS A 34 -33.38 -59.08 1.11
C LYS A 34 -31.97 -58.57 0.84
N LEU A 35 -31.40 -57.79 1.76
CA LEU A 35 -29.94 -57.59 1.87
C LEU A 35 -29.54 -56.98 3.22
N HIS A 36 -30.11 -57.49 4.32
CA HIS A 36 -29.53 -57.34 5.66
C HIS A 36 -29.83 -58.60 6.46
N ASN A 37 -29.03 -59.64 6.24
CA ASN A 37 -28.82 -60.76 7.16
C ASN A 37 -27.75 -61.68 6.57
N GLN A 38 -26.49 -61.23 6.52
CA GLN A 38 -25.41 -62.18 6.76
C GLN A 38 -25.27 -62.26 8.27
N LYS A 39 -25.87 -63.31 8.85
CA LYS A 39 -25.66 -63.67 10.24
C LYS A 39 -24.16 -63.83 10.46
N ILE A 40 -23.61 -63.07 11.40
CA ILE A 40 -22.38 -63.48 12.12
C ILE A 40 -22.64 -64.92 12.61
N PRO A 41 -21.70 -65.86 12.48
CA PRO A 41 -21.94 -67.25 12.86
C PRO A 41 -22.01 -67.37 14.38
N PHE A 42 -23.16 -67.04 14.97
CA PHE A 42 -23.47 -67.37 16.35
C PHE A 42 -24.20 -68.71 16.34
N SER A 43 -23.46 -69.81 16.21
CA SER A 43 -23.99 -71.11 16.63
C SER A 43 -23.90 -71.17 18.15
N ALA A 44 -25.04 -71.16 18.84
CA ALA A 44 -25.11 -71.52 20.24
C ALA A 44 -24.69 -72.99 20.38
N GLN A 45 -23.46 -73.24 20.85
CA GLN A 45 -23.08 -74.56 21.31
C GLN A 45 -23.80 -74.82 22.65
N ASN A 46 -24.60 -75.89 22.69
CA ASN A 46 -25.12 -76.43 23.94
C ASN A 46 -23.92 -77.00 24.73
N ILE A 47 -23.62 -76.42 25.89
CA ILE A 47 -22.57 -76.90 26.79
C ILE A 47 -23.23 -77.64 27.97
N ASP A 48 -22.71 -78.82 28.24
CA ASP A 48 -23.01 -79.70 29.37
C ASP A 48 -22.74 -78.99 30.73
N PRO A 49 -23.73 -78.85 31.62
CA PRO A 49 -23.59 -78.15 32.90
C PRO A 49 -22.72 -78.88 33.94
N THR A 50 -22.17 -80.06 33.61
CA THR A 50 -21.32 -80.85 34.52
C THR A 50 -19.81 -80.69 34.32
N LYS A 51 -19.35 -79.91 33.34
CA LYS A 51 -17.91 -79.60 33.18
C LYS A 51 -17.48 -78.47 34.12
N THR A 52 -16.58 -78.77 35.04
CA THR A 52 -15.77 -77.77 35.75
C THR A 52 -15.05 -76.88 34.72
N TYR A 53 -15.37 -75.58 34.73
CA TYR A 53 -14.73 -74.59 33.86
C TYR A 53 -13.26 -74.42 34.32
N HIS A 54 -12.33 -75.06 33.61
CA HIS A 54 -10.89 -74.93 33.87
C HIS A 54 -10.32 -73.79 33.01
N PHE A 55 -9.96 -72.68 33.66
CA PHE A 55 -9.30 -71.56 32.99
C PHE A 55 -7.88 -71.95 32.65
N SER A 56 -7.54 -71.87 31.37
CA SER A 56 -6.22 -72.20 30.83
C SER A 56 -5.55 -70.96 30.23
N THR A 57 -4.27 -71.09 29.91
CA THR A 57 -3.52 -70.13 29.09
C THR A 57 -4.18 -69.86 27.74
N ASP A 58 -5.01 -70.79 27.24
CA ASP A 58 -5.72 -70.63 25.95
C ASP A 58 -6.75 -69.50 26.00
N HIS A 59 -7.35 -69.21 27.16
CA HIS A 59 -8.32 -68.13 27.32
C HIS A 59 -7.65 -66.76 27.20
N ILE A 60 -6.48 -66.62 27.82
CA ILE A 60 -5.64 -65.42 27.72
C ILE A 60 -5.14 -65.28 26.28
N SER A 61 -4.53 -66.33 25.73
CA SER A 61 -4.03 -66.37 24.36
C SER A 61 -5.12 -66.02 23.35
N TYR A 62 -6.32 -66.59 23.46
CA TYR A 62 -7.44 -66.28 22.56
C TYR A 62 -7.86 -64.80 22.61
N LEU A 63 -7.97 -64.21 23.81
CA LEU A 63 -8.37 -62.82 23.97
C LEU A 63 -7.31 -61.86 23.39
N GLU A 64 -6.03 -62.18 23.56
CA GLU A 64 -4.90 -61.44 22.99
C GLU A 64 -4.62 -61.78 21.51
N LYS A 65 -5.47 -62.61 20.87
CA LYS A 65 -5.30 -63.13 19.50
C LYS A 65 -3.96 -63.86 19.28
N GLY A 66 -3.54 -64.70 20.21
CA GLY A 66 -2.32 -65.53 20.12
C GLY A 66 -2.28 -66.46 18.90
N PHE A 67 -3.43 -66.83 18.33
CA PHE A 67 -3.49 -67.55 17.04
C PHE A 67 -2.93 -66.73 15.85
N VAL A 68 -2.70 -65.42 16.03
CA VAL A 68 -1.96 -64.57 15.09
C VAL A 68 -0.45 -64.66 15.33
N ASP A 69 -0.01 -64.92 16.56
CA ASP A 69 1.40 -65.16 16.87
C ASP A 69 1.88 -66.49 16.27
N ASP A 70 1.00 -67.51 16.22
CA ASP A 70 1.27 -68.83 15.62
C ASP A 70 1.57 -68.78 14.11
N LEU A 71 1.33 -67.65 13.45
CA LEU A 71 1.60 -67.43 12.02
C LEU A 71 3.05 -66.99 11.72
N ASP A 72 3.89 -66.85 12.76
CA ASP A 72 5.29 -66.41 12.65
C ASP A 72 5.47 -65.13 11.80
N GLY A 73 4.48 -64.23 11.86
CA GLY A 73 4.52 -62.95 11.16
C GLY A 73 4.19 -62.98 9.66
N THR A 74 3.73 -64.12 9.12
CA THR A 74 3.36 -64.25 7.69
C THR A 74 2.03 -64.98 7.48
N ILE A 75 1.24 -64.56 6.49
CA ILE A 75 0.00 -65.24 6.10
C ILE A 75 -0.17 -65.22 4.58
N ASP A 76 -0.70 -66.28 3.98
CA ASP A 76 -0.96 -66.32 2.54
C ASP A 76 -2.14 -65.40 2.19
N ALA A 77 -1.93 -64.50 1.24
CA ALA A 77 -2.96 -63.55 0.78
C ALA A 77 -4.22 -64.25 0.26
N SER A 78 -4.11 -65.49 -0.26
CA SER A 78 -5.24 -66.29 -0.73
C SER A 78 -6.12 -66.83 0.40
N GLN A 79 -5.60 -66.89 1.63
CA GLN A 79 -6.36 -67.28 2.82
C GLN A 79 -7.23 -66.15 3.36
N LEU A 80 -7.06 -64.90 2.89
CA LEU A 80 -7.84 -63.76 3.34
C LEU A 80 -9.18 -63.66 2.60
N GLU A 81 -10.28 -63.66 3.36
CA GLU A 81 -11.62 -63.39 2.84
C GLU A 81 -11.89 -61.88 2.85
N ILE A 82 -11.71 -61.20 1.71
CA ILE A 82 -11.82 -59.74 1.63
C ILE A 82 -13.12 -59.32 0.94
N LYS A 83 -13.94 -58.54 1.64
CA LYS A 83 -15.11 -57.86 1.08
C LYS A 83 -14.70 -56.53 0.45
N THR A 84 -14.73 -56.47 -0.88
CA THR A 84 -14.46 -55.28 -1.69
C THR A 84 -15.70 -54.39 -1.83
N PHE A 85 -15.50 -53.12 -2.17
CA PHE A 85 -16.57 -52.16 -2.44
C PHE A 85 -16.38 -51.52 -3.81
N GLU A 86 -17.46 -51.45 -4.59
CA GLU A 86 -17.43 -50.90 -5.96
C GLU A 86 -17.42 -49.37 -5.97
N ASN A 87 -18.13 -48.74 -5.03
CA ASN A 87 -18.26 -47.29 -4.98
C ASN A 87 -17.41 -46.69 -3.86
N VAL A 88 -16.39 -45.94 -4.24
CA VAL A 88 -15.48 -45.25 -3.32
C VAL A 88 -15.29 -43.81 -3.78
N ARG A 89 -15.28 -42.88 -2.81
CA ARG A 89 -14.98 -41.46 -3.02
C ARG A 89 -13.95 -41.00 -2.01
N ILE A 90 -12.97 -40.22 -2.47
CA ILE A 90 -11.86 -39.74 -1.66
C ILE A 90 -11.70 -38.22 -1.74
N LEU A 91 -11.22 -37.68 -0.62
CA LEU A 91 -10.81 -36.31 -0.42
C LEU A 91 -9.30 -36.31 -0.19
N LYS A 92 -8.53 -35.72 -1.09
CA LYS A 92 -7.10 -35.47 -0.89
C LYS A 92 -6.92 -34.27 0.04
N ILE A 93 -6.21 -34.48 1.15
CA ILE A 93 -5.91 -33.47 2.14
C ILE A 93 -4.52 -32.91 1.83
N ILE A 94 -4.47 -31.62 1.49
CA ILE A 94 -3.26 -30.92 1.03
C ILE A 94 -2.52 -30.27 2.21
N GLY A 95 -3.21 -30.05 3.33
CA GLY A 95 -2.63 -29.40 4.49
C GLY A 95 -3.69 -28.83 5.42
N LEU A 96 -3.23 -28.20 6.50
CA LEU A 96 -4.05 -27.56 7.52
C LEU A 96 -3.32 -26.38 8.15
N THR A 97 -4.00 -25.61 9.01
CA THR A 97 -3.34 -24.57 9.79
C THR A 97 -2.88 -25.09 11.14
N ASP A 98 -1.88 -24.48 11.78
CA ASP A 98 -1.33 -24.93 13.06
C ASP A 98 -2.17 -24.54 14.30
N PHE A 99 -3.49 -24.56 14.16
CA PHE A 99 -4.48 -24.15 15.18
C PHE A 99 -4.33 -24.86 16.54
N TRP A 100 -3.74 -26.06 16.57
CA TRP A 100 -3.55 -26.83 17.81
C TRP A 100 -2.42 -26.29 18.68
N LYS A 101 -1.43 -25.58 18.10
CA LYS A 101 -0.30 -25.01 18.86
C LYS A 101 -0.74 -23.94 19.85
N ILE A 102 -1.86 -23.28 19.57
CA ILE A 102 -2.41 -22.16 20.33
C ILE A 102 -3.24 -22.66 21.52
N ASN A 103 -3.91 -23.79 21.34
CA ASN A 103 -4.86 -24.36 22.29
C ASN A 103 -4.24 -25.43 23.20
N ALA A 104 -2.92 -25.42 23.39
CA ALA A 104 -2.21 -26.38 24.25
C ALA A 104 -2.81 -26.41 25.69
N ASN A 105 -3.25 -25.26 26.19
CA ASN A 105 -3.94 -25.15 27.49
C ASN A 105 -5.39 -25.68 27.50
N GLN A 106 -6.05 -25.83 26.34
CA GLN A 106 -7.44 -26.32 26.19
C GLN A 106 -7.54 -27.80 25.76
N LYS A 107 -6.43 -28.54 25.70
CA LYS A 107 -6.39 -29.98 25.36
C LYS A 107 -7.03 -30.38 24.00
N LYS A 108 -7.17 -29.46 23.04
CA LYS A 108 -7.63 -29.81 21.69
C LYS A 108 -6.45 -30.28 20.83
N THR A 109 -6.13 -31.57 20.93
CA THR A 109 -5.14 -32.23 20.08
C THR A 109 -5.77 -32.64 18.74
N ILE A 110 -4.95 -32.81 17.69
CA ILE A 110 -5.40 -33.34 16.39
C ILE A 110 -6.10 -34.70 16.58
N HIS A 111 -5.50 -35.58 17.41
CA HIS A 111 -6.09 -36.86 17.79
C HIS A 111 -7.49 -36.72 18.42
N GLY A 112 -7.66 -35.80 19.38
CA GLY A 112 -8.95 -35.57 20.02
C GLY A 112 -10.02 -35.10 19.04
N LEU A 113 -9.66 -34.20 18.11
CA LEU A 113 -10.57 -33.75 17.05
C LEU A 113 -10.92 -34.87 16.07
N MET A 114 -9.94 -35.71 15.72
CA MET A 114 -10.19 -36.87 14.87
C MET A 114 -11.10 -37.89 15.55
N SER A 115 -10.92 -38.11 16.85
CA SER A 115 -11.80 -38.98 17.65
C SER A 115 -13.24 -38.47 17.67
N TYR A 116 -13.46 -37.15 17.79
CA TYR A 116 -14.79 -36.55 17.70
C TYR A 116 -15.38 -36.65 16.30
N LEU A 117 -14.56 -36.43 15.26
CA LEU A 117 -14.98 -36.59 13.87
C LEU A 117 -15.43 -38.04 13.61
N LEU A 118 -14.63 -39.03 14.00
CA LEU A 118 -14.99 -40.45 13.88
C LEU A 118 -16.28 -40.73 14.67
N SER A 119 -16.42 -40.25 15.90
CA SER A 119 -17.66 -40.43 16.68
C SER A 119 -18.90 -39.88 15.95
N GLY A 120 -18.80 -38.71 15.30
CA GLY A 120 -19.88 -38.15 14.49
C GLY A 120 -20.19 -38.96 13.23
N LEU A 121 -19.17 -39.50 12.56
CA LEU A 121 -19.34 -40.37 11.39
C LEU A 121 -19.95 -41.72 11.76
N HIS A 122 -19.64 -42.24 12.95
CA HIS A 122 -20.25 -43.47 13.48
C HIS A 122 -21.76 -43.31 13.63
N GLU A 123 -22.20 -42.23 14.27
CA GLU A 123 -23.62 -41.93 14.47
C GLU A 123 -24.35 -41.71 13.13
N GLY A 124 -23.67 -41.10 12.15
CA GLY A 124 -24.16 -40.98 10.77
C GLY A 124 -24.17 -42.28 9.96
N ASN A 125 -23.66 -43.40 10.53
CA ASN A 125 -23.46 -44.68 9.84
C ASN A 125 -22.67 -44.51 8.51
N ILE A 126 -21.58 -43.74 8.57
CA ILE A 126 -20.72 -43.40 7.43
C ILE A 126 -19.43 -44.22 7.52
N PRO A 127 -19.18 -45.16 6.58
CA PRO A 127 -17.89 -45.86 6.47
C PRO A 127 -16.75 -44.90 6.18
N VAL A 128 -15.57 -45.19 6.74
CA VAL A 128 -14.37 -44.34 6.62
C VAL A 128 -13.27 -45.10 5.91
N LEU A 129 -12.79 -44.52 4.82
CA LEU A 129 -11.52 -44.87 4.19
C LEU A 129 -10.48 -43.83 4.61
N PHE A 130 -9.31 -44.26 5.06
CA PHE A 130 -8.19 -43.37 5.29
C PHE A 130 -6.95 -43.96 4.65
N GLY A 131 -6.09 -43.13 4.07
CA GLY A 131 -4.79 -43.62 3.69
C GLY A 131 -3.77 -42.55 3.39
N ILE A 132 -2.55 -43.05 3.30
CA ILE A 132 -1.33 -42.29 3.09
C ILE A 132 -0.55 -43.02 1.99
N SER A 133 -0.12 -42.29 0.97
CA SER A 133 0.85 -42.77 0.00
C SER A 133 2.11 -41.94 0.09
N GLY A 134 3.23 -42.58 0.39
CA GLY A 134 4.56 -41.98 0.34
C GLY A 134 5.27 -42.34 -0.96
N ARG A 135 5.90 -41.32 -1.56
CA ARG A 135 6.88 -41.39 -2.63
C ARG A 135 8.13 -40.61 -2.18
N PRO A 136 9.31 -40.83 -2.78
CA PRO A 136 10.55 -40.17 -2.39
C PRO A 136 10.47 -38.63 -2.27
N ASP A 137 9.63 -38.00 -3.06
CA ASP A 137 9.48 -36.55 -3.18
C ASP A 137 8.12 -36.00 -2.69
N ASN A 138 7.19 -36.86 -2.27
CA ASN A 138 5.80 -36.46 -2.02
C ASN A 138 5.05 -37.43 -1.10
N ILE A 139 4.27 -36.89 -0.16
CA ILE A 139 3.36 -37.63 0.71
C ILE A 139 1.93 -37.16 0.44
N GLU A 140 1.07 -38.09 0.04
CA GLU A 140 -0.34 -37.83 -0.22
C GLU A 140 -1.20 -38.44 0.89
N ILE A 141 -2.09 -37.64 1.45
CA ILE A 141 -3.01 -38.06 2.50
C ILE A 141 -4.42 -37.90 1.98
N PHE A 142 -5.25 -38.92 2.20
CA PHE A 142 -6.63 -38.90 1.76
C PHE A 142 -7.56 -39.55 2.78
N MET A 143 -8.79 -39.05 2.80
CA MET A 143 -9.88 -39.60 3.60
C MET A 143 -11.12 -39.71 2.70
N GLY A 144 -11.92 -40.75 2.89
CA GLY A 144 -13.01 -41.06 1.99
C GLY A 144 -14.10 -41.89 2.64
N THR A 145 -15.05 -42.29 1.81
CA THR A 145 -16.15 -43.17 2.19
C THR A 145 -16.45 -44.14 1.06
N PHE A 146 -17.09 -45.26 1.39
CA PHE A 146 -17.34 -46.35 0.46
C PHE A 146 -18.67 -47.05 0.77
N GLY A 147 -19.19 -47.78 -0.21
CA GLY A 147 -20.43 -48.53 -0.04
C GLY A 147 -20.91 -49.20 -1.33
N SER A 148 -22.05 -49.88 -1.26
CA SER A 148 -22.70 -50.49 -2.42
C SER A 148 -23.64 -49.53 -3.15
N ASP A 149 -24.19 -48.52 -2.47
CA ASP A 149 -25.11 -47.52 -3.03
C ASP A 149 -24.37 -46.23 -3.39
N VAL A 150 -24.31 -45.94 -4.69
CA VAL A 150 -23.65 -44.75 -5.26
C VAL A 150 -24.19 -43.46 -4.64
N SER A 151 -25.52 -43.32 -4.54
CA SER A 151 -26.17 -42.10 -4.09
C SER A 151 -25.83 -41.80 -2.63
N ARG A 152 -25.79 -42.85 -1.80
CA ARG A 152 -25.39 -42.73 -0.40
C ARG A 152 -23.92 -42.36 -0.26
N VAL A 153 -23.03 -42.93 -1.07
CA VAL A 153 -21.59 -42.60 -1.06
C VAL A 153 -21.35 -41.13 -1.45
N GLU A 154 -22.09 -40.60 -2.44
CA GLU A 154 -22.01 -39.18 -2.82
C GLU A 154 -22.52 -38.25 -1.71
N GLY A 155 -23.62 -38.60 -1.02
CA GLY A 155 -24.08 -37.85 0.14
C GLY A 155 -23.08 -37.88 1.32
N ASN A 156 -22.49 -39.05 1.56
CA ASN A 156 -21.51 -39.26 2.62
C ASN A 156 -20.22 -38.47 2.40
N ILE A 157 -19.70 -38.40 1.17
CA ILE A 157 -18.43 -37.68 0.91
C ILE A 157 -18.59 -36.17 1.10
N ILE A 158 -19.74 -35.61 0.75
CA ILE A 158 -20.08 -34.21 1.00
C ILE A 158 -20.15 -33.94 2.52
N THR A 159 -20.78 -34.85 3.26
CA THR A 159 -20.88 -34.78 4.73
C THR A 159 -19.51 -34.87 5.38
N LEU A 160 -18.65 -35.79 4.93
CA LEU A 160 -17.27 -35.92 5.38
C LEU A 160 -16.48 -34.64 5.14
N LYS A 161 -16.57 -34.05 3.94
CA LYS A 161 -15.89 -32.79 3.60
C LYS A 161 -16.33 -31.65 4.53
N LYS A 162 -17.63 -31.50 4.78
CA LYS A 162 -18.16 -30.47 5.69
C LYS A 162 -17.67 -30.68 7.12
N THR A 163 -17.67 -31.93 7.58
CA THR A 163 -17.23 -32.32 8.93
C THR A 163 -15.74 -32.04 9.12
N LEU A 164 -14.91 -32.40 8.14
CA LEU A 164 -13.47 -32.08 8.16
C LEU A 164 -13.22 -30.56 8.27
N ASN A 165 -13.91 -29.74 7.48
CA ASN A 165 -13.80 -28.27 7.57
C ASN A 165 -14.30 -27.68 8.90
N ALA A 166 -15.24 -28.36 9.57
CA ALA A 166 -15.75 -27.94 10.86
C ALA A 166 -14.74 -28.19 11.99
N PHE A 167 -14.13 -29.38 12.02
CA PHE A 167 -13.21 -29.82 13.07
C PHE A 167 -11.76 -29.36 12.87
N PHE A 168 -11.27 -29.30 11.63
CA PHE A 168 -9.89 -28.93 11.31
C PHE A 168 -9.86 -27.55 10.67
N GLU A 169 -9.45 -26.54 11.44
CA GLU A 169 -9.50 -25.15 10.97
C GLU A 169 -8.49 -24.90 9.84
N GLY A 170 -8.96 -24.30 8.74
CA GLY A 170 -8.15 -24.00 7.57
C GLY A 170 -7.61 -25.23 6.83
N ILE A 171 -8.26 -26.40 6.97
CA ILE A 171 -7.92 -27.60 6.20
C ILE A 171 -8.12 -27.36 4.70
N SER A 172 -7.14 -27.77 3.90
CA SER A 172 -7.16 -27.65 2.44
C SER A 172 -7.48 -28.99 1.81
N ILE A 173 -8.62 -29.11 1.12
CA ILE A 173 -9.14 -30.38 0.61
C ILE A 173 -9.46 -30.29 -0.88
N LYS A 174 -9.06 -31.31 -1.66
CA LYS A 174 -9.42 -31.48 -3.08
C LYS A 174 -10.18 -32.79 -3.27
N MET A 175 -11.25 -32.78 -4.07
CA MET A 175 -11.98 -34.00 -4.43
C MET A 175 -11.22 -34.77 -5.53
N GLN A 176 -11.17 -36.10 -5.42
CA GLN A 176 -10.56 -36.97 -6.41
C GLN A 176 -11.37 -38.28 -6.57
N GLN A 177 -11.35 -38.89 -7.75
CA GLN A 177 -11.96 -40.19 -7.99
C GLN A 177 -11.03 -41.33 -7.53
N PHE A 178 -11.62 -42.43 -7.06
CA PHE A 178 -10.87 -43.54 -6.48
C PHE A 178 -10.21 -44.47 -7.52
N ASP A 179 -10.60 -44.39 -8.78
CA ASP A 179 -10.04 -45.24 -9.85
C ASP A 179 -8.52 -45.00 -10.05
N ASP A 180 -8.06 -43.76 -9.81
CA ASP A 180 -6.63 -43.40 -9.77
C ASP A 180 -5.89 -44.16 -8.66
N PHE A 181 -6.54 -44.37 -7.51
CA PHE A 181 -5.92 -44.94 -6.31
C PHE A 181 -5.80 -46.46 -6.38
N ASN A 182 -6.76 -47.15 -6.99
CA ASN A 182 -6.62 -48.58 -7.26
C ASN A 182 -5.45 -48.89 -8.22
N ASN A 183 -5.12 -47.97 -9.13
CA ASN A 183 -3.93 -48.10 -9.97
C ASN A 183 -2.64 -47.92 -9.15
N LEU A 184 -2.63 -47.00 -8.18
CA LEU A 184 -1.52 -46.81 -7.26
C LEU A 184 -1.20 -48.06 -6.43
N ILE A 185 -2.22 -48.76 -5.92
CA ILE A 185 -2.01 -49.99 -5.13
C ILE A 185 -1.40 -51.11 -5.99
N LYS A 186 -1.76 -51.20 -7.28
CA LYS A 186 -1.25 -52.24 -8.20
C LYS A 186 0.26 -52.16 -8.43
N GLU A 187 0.87 -51.00 -8.18
CA GLU A 187 2.31 -50.76 -8.36
C GLU A 187 3.15 -51.39 -7.24
N PHE A 188 2.54 -51.68 -6.08
CA PHE A 188 3.24 -52.29 -4.96
C PHE A 188 3.35 -53.81 -5.11
N LYS A 189 4.53 -54.34 -4.74
CA LYS A 189 4.85 -55.77 -4.88
C LYS A 189 4.66 -56.53 -3.58
N GLN A 190 4.78 -55.84 -2.45
CA GLN A 190 4.65 -56.43 -1.12
C GLN A 190 3.41 -55.87 -0.43
N SER A 191 2.75 -56.72 0.35
CA SER A 191 1.59 -56.34 1.17
C SER A 191 1.71 -56.89 2.58
N GLY A 192 1.08 -56.23 3.53
CA GLY A 192 1.02 -56.60 4.93
C GLY A 192 -0.26 -56.10 5.58
N ILE A 193 -0.55 -56.57 6.79
CA ILE A 193 -1.71 -56.13 7.57
C ILE A 193 -1.32 -55.81 9.02
N VAL A 194 -2.07 -54.92 9.65
CA VAL A 194 -1.91 -54.57 11.07
C VAL A 194 -3.12 -55.08 11.85
N VAL A 195 -2.86 -55.90 12.87
CA VAL A 195 -3.89 -56.47 13.76
C VAL A 195 -3.66 -55.93 15.17
N SER A 196 -4.73 -55.47 15.82
CA SER A 196 -4.73 -55.10 17.23
C SER A 196 -5.54 -56.10 18.06
N SER A 197 -5.09 -56.30 19.29
CA SER A 197 -5.76 -57.13 20.29
C SER A 197 -5.61 -56.53 21.69
N PRO A 198 -6.59 -56.70 22.60
CA PRO A 198 -6.45 -56.27 23.99
C PRO A 198 -5.19 -56.86 24.64
N SER A 199 -4.50 -56.09 25.47
CA SER A 199 -3.25 -56.54 26.12
C SER A 199 -3.17 -56.19 27.61
N TYR A 200 -2.32 -56.93 28.31
CA TYR A 200 -2.09 -56.73 29.75
C TYR A 200 -1.23 -55.49 29.99
N SER A 201 -1.76 -54.54 30.76
CA SER A 201 -1.13 -53.21 30.92
C SER A 201 0.01 -53.16 31.95
N GLY A 202 0.25 -54.24 32.69
CA GLY A 202 1.31 -54.32 33.70
C GLY A 202 1.12 -53.40 34.92
N LYS A 203 0.03 -52.63 35.00
CA LYS A 203 -0.22 -51.69 36.09
C LYS A 203 -1.01 -52.38 37.21
N ILE A 204 -0.29 -52.84 38.24
CA ILE A 204 -0.89 -53.17 39.54
C ILE A 204 -1.73 -51.96 39.99
N SER A 205 -3.04 -52.17 40.14
CA SER A 205 -4.06 -51.15 40.40
C SER A 205 -4.03 -50.54 41.82
N ASN A 206 -2.85 -50.32 42.40
CA ASN A 206 -2.68 -49.73 43.74
C ASN A 206 -1.95 -48.38 43.76
N GLN A 207 -1.87 -47.68 42.62
CA GLN A 207 -1.44 -46.28 42.62
C GLN A 207 -2.63 -45.36 42.32
N SER A 208 -3.01 -44.60 43.34
CA SER A 208 -3.84 -43.40 43.26
C SER A 208 -3.33 -42.47 42.14
N PRO A 209 -4.19 -41.68 41.45
CA PRO A 209 -3.79 -40.80 40.36
C PRO A 209 -3.08 -39.52 40.85
N LEU A 210 -2.10 -39.66 41.73
CA LEU A 210 -1.26 -38.61 42.29
C LEU A 210 0.12 -39.20 42.59
N ASP A 211 1.01 -39.24 41.60
CA ASP A 211 2.46 -39.07 41.76
C ASP A 211 3.13 -39.06 40.38
N VAL A 212 2.93 -37.94 39.68
CA VAL A 212 3.80 -37.52 38.59
C VAL A 212 4.52 -36.29 39.12
N THR A 213 5.82 -36.41 39.39
CA THR A 213 6.64 -35.30 39.91
C THR A 213 6.57 -34.10 38.94
N PRO A 214 6.54 -32.84 39.44
CA PRO A 214 6.40 -31.64 38.60
C PRO A 214 7.46 -31.53 37.49
N GLN A 215 8.66 -32.06 37.72
CA GLN A 215 9.75 -32.07 36.73
C GLN A 215 9.49 -32.98 35.54
N SER A 216 8.77 -34.09 35.71
CA SER A 216 8.42 -34.98 34.59
C SER A 216 7.33 -34.39 33.69
N LYS A 217 6.40 -33.59 34.25
CA LYS A 217 5.47 -32.77 33.45
C LYS A 217 6.19 -31.70 32.63
N LYS A 218 7.22 -31.07 33.21
CA LYS A 218 8.02 -30.03 32.53
C LYS A 218 8.84 -30.58 31.35
N ASN A 219 9.35 -31.81 31.46
CA ASN A 219 10.03 -32.49 30.35
C ASN A 219 9.06 -33.02 29.28
N LEU A 220 7.80 -33.31 29.64
CA LEU A 220 6.72 -33.67 28.72
C LEU A 220 6.19 -32.48 27.92
N GLU A 221 6.20 -31.27 28.49
CA GLU A 221 5.88 -30.02 27.76
C GLU A 221 7.00 -29.61 26.78
N LEU A 222 8.23 -30.11 26.96
CA LEU A 222 9.37 -29.88 26.08
C LEU A 222 9.47 -30.90 24.91
N MET A 223 8.77 -32.04 24.98
CA MET A 223 8.60 -32.96 23.86
C MET A 223 7.36 -32.57 23.06
N GLY A 224 7.52 -31.60 22.18
CA GLY A 224 6.42 -31.05 21.39
C GLY A 224 5.73 -32.07 20.48
N SER A 225 4.44 -32.28 20.71
CA SER A 225 3.38 -32.27 19.67
C SER A 225 3.40 -33.27 18.50
N SER A 226 4.29 -34.26 18.41
CA SER A 226 4.22 -35.25 17.31
C SER A 226 3.08 -36.26 17.52
N THR A 227 2.34 -36.54 16.45
CA THR A 227 1.34 -37.61 16.38
C THR A 227 2.01 -38.93 16.00
N GLU A 228 1.33 -40.05 16.23
CA GLU A 228 1.76 -41.37 15.77
C GLU A 228 2.01 -41.39 14.26
N ILE A 229 1.14 -40.71 13.51
CA ILE A 229 1.31 -40.57 12.07
C ILE A 229 2.58 -39.79 11.73
N ASP A 230 2.96 -38.76 12.49
CA ASP A 230 4.22 -38.04 12.24
C ASP A 230 5.44 -38.97 12.38
N GLU A 231 5.46 -39.84 13.40
CA GLU A 231 6.57 -40.79 13.60
C GLU A 231 6.58 -41.89 12.51
N LEU A 232 5.41 -42.36 12.07
CA LEU A 232 5.29 -43.28 10.94
C LEU A 232 5.86 -42.65 9.65
N LEU A 233 5.44 -41.42 9.34
CA LEU A 233 5.88 -40.70 8.13
C LEU A 233 7.38 -40.38 8.19
N ARG A 234 7.89 -40.01 9.35
CA ARG A 234 9.32 -39.75 9.57
C ARG A 234 10.17 -41.00 9.35
N GLY A 235 9.73 -42.13 9.89
CA GLY A 235 10.44 -43.41 9.72
C GLY A 235 10.39 -43.96 8.29
N MET A 236 9.38 -43.56 7.52
CA MET A 236 9.17 -43.97 6.12
C MET A 236 9.54 -42.86 5.11
N TYR A 237 10.21 -41.81 5.55
CA TYR A 237 10.57 -40.69 4.70
C TYR A 237 11.51 -41.13 3.57
N GLY A 238 11.17 -40.78 2.32
CA GLY A 238 11.94 -41.16 1.13
C GLY A 238 11.57 -42.51 0.51
N GLU A 239 10.69 -43.29 1.14
CA GLU A 239 10.31 -44.63 0.69
C GLU A 239 9.02 -44.64 -0.14
N ASN A 240 8.89 -45.63 -1.03
CA ASN A 240 7.63 -45.91 -1.73
C ASN A 240 6.76 -46.84 -0.87
N PHE A 241 5.71 -46.28 -0.26
CA PHE A 241 4.78 -47.06 0.56
C PHE A 241 3.34 -46.57 0.45
N CYS A 242 2.40 -47.43 0.85
CA CYS A 242 1.03 -47.04 1.08
C CYS A 242 0.50 -47.67 2.38
N TYR A 243 -0.18 -46.84 3.17
CA TYR A 243 -0.89 -47.19 4.40
C TYR A 243 -2.38 -46.96 4.16
N LEU A 244 -3.22 -47.98 4.34
CA LEU A 244 -4.63 -47.91 3.95
C LEU A 244 -5.54 -48.55 5.00
N ILE A 245 -6.61 -47.86 5.38
CA ILE A 245 -7.57 -48.29 6.40
C ILE A 245 -8.98 -48.27 5.82
N TYR A 246 -9.68 -49.38 5.92
CA TYR A 246 -11.14 -49.47 5.74
C TYR A 246 -11.79 -49.66 7.09
N ALA A 247 -12.70 -48.77 7.49
CA ALA A 247 -13.43 -48.87 8.75
C ALA A 247 -14.95 -48.73 8.53
N ILE A 248 -15.72 -49.64 9.14
CA ILE A 248 -17.18 -49.58 9.16
C ILE A 248 -17.71 -49.45 10.59
N PRO A 249 -18.76 -48.64 10.80
CA PRO A 249 -19.37 -48.49 12.12
C PRO A 249 -20.13 -49.76 12.51
N VAL A 250 -19.94 -50.20 13.75
CA VAL A 250 -20.67 -51.33 14.37
C VAL A 250 -21.96 -50.80 14.98
N SER A 251 -23.08 -51.51 14.78
CA SER A 251 -24.38 -51.04 15.26
C SER A 251 -24.49 -51.05 16.79
N ASN A 252 -25.27 -50.14 17.37
CA ASN A 252 -25.50 -50.08 18.83
C ASN A 252 -26.06 -51.40 19.41
N LYS A 253 -26.80 -52.17 18.60
CA LYS A 253 -27.29 -53.51 18.96
C LYS A 253 -26.14 -54.50 19.13
N GLU A 254 -25.19 -54.50 18.18
CA GLU A 254 -24.00 -55.36 18.24
C GLU A 254 -23.06 -54.93 19.38
N ILE A 255 -22.85 -53.63 19.59
CA ILE A 255 -22.05 -53.13 20.73
C ILE A 255 -22.64 -53.62 22.07
N THR A 256 -23.97 -53.61 22.19
CA THR A 256 -24.66 -54.12 23.38
C THR A 256 -24.51 -55.63 23.53
N ALA A 257 -24.56 -56.38 22.43
CA ALA A 257 -24.31 -57.82 22.43
C ALA A 257 -22.88 -58.13 22.92
N TYR A 258 -21.86 -57.44 22.37
CA TYR A 258 -20.46 -57.57 22.81
C TYR A 258 -20.28 -57.27 24.30
N ASN A 259 -20.84 -56.15 24.77
CA ASN A 259 -20.80 -55.79 26.19
C ASN A 259 -21.40 -56.90 27.08
N ASN A 260 -22.50 -57.50 26.67
CA ASN A 260 -23.16 -58.55 27.44
C ASN A 260 -22.38 -59.87 27.41
N MET A 261 -21.70 -60.21 26.30
CA MET A 261 -20.81 -61.36 26.22
C MET A 261 -19.63 -61.23 27.19
N ILE A 262 -18.97 -60.07 27.22
CA ILE A 262 -17.85 -59.81 28.15
C ILE A 262 -18.31 -59.87 29.61
N LEU A 263 -19.48 -59.30 29.94
CA LEU A 263 -20.04 -59.36 31.29
C LEU A 263 -20.42 -60.79 31.70
N LYS A 264 -20.89 -61.62 30.78
CA LYS A 264 -21.14 -63.05 31.04
C LYS A 264 -19.83 -63.77 31.35
N GLU A 265 -18.81 -63.60 30.51
CA GLU A 265 -17.48 -64.20 30.71
C GLU A 265 -16.88 -63.81 32.07
N LEU A 266 -16.96 -62.54 32.45
CA LEU A 266 -16.52 -62.04 33.76
C LEU A 266 -17.27 -62.69 34.93
N ARG A 267 -18.60 -62.90 34.80
CA ARG A 267 -19.39 -63.59 35.83
C ARG A 267 -18.96 -65.05 35.97
N PHE A 268 -18.79 -65.76 34.86
CA PHE A 268 -18.31 -67.15 34.88
C PHE A 268 -16.92 -67.27 35.53
N LEU A 269 -16.02 -66.33 35.25
CA LEU A 269 -14.71 -66.26 35.89
C LEU A 269 -14.80 -66.03 37.41
N GLN A 270 -15.70 -65.15 37.85
CA GLN A 270 -15.90 -64.88 39.28
C GLN A 270 -16.52 -66.08 40.01
N GLU A 271 -17.53 -66.72 39.42
CA GLU A 271 -18.18 -67.91 39.97
C GLU A 271 -17.22 -69.10 40.09
N SER A 272 -16.32 -69.28 39.11
CA SER A 272 -15.31 -70.35 39.15
C SER A 272 -14.19 -70.10 40.16
N MET A 273 -13.78 -68.84 40.35
CA MET A 273 -12.81 -68.46 41.39
C MET A 273 -13.39 -68.63 42.79
N LEU A 274 -14.68 -68.34 42.98
CA LEU A 274 -15.38 -68.52 44.25
C LEU A 274 -15.57 -70.00 44.62
N SER A 275 -15.79 -70.88 43.62
CA SER A 275 -15.93 -72.32 43.88
C SER A 275 -14.61 -73.01 44.24
N HIS A 276 -13.46 -72.50 43.77
CA HIS A 276 -12.13 -73.04 44.09
C HIS A 276 -11.48 -72.45 45.36
N SER A 277 -11.98 -71.32 45.88
CA SER A 277 -11.40 -70.61 47.04
C SER A 277 -11.91 -71.08 48.41
N ALA A 278 -12.79 -72.09 48.45
CA ALA A 278 -13.28 -72.67 49.70
C ALA A 278 -12.19 -73.41 50.51
N THR A 279 -11.02 -73.71 49.93
CA THR A 279 -9.96 -74.48 50.61
C THR A 279 -8.61 -73.76 50.76
N GLN A 280 -8.26 -72.76 49.95
CA GLN A 280 -7.08 -71.90 50.18
C GLN A 280 -7.32 -70.52 49.58
N ASN A 281 -7.05 -69.46 50.35
CA ASN A 281 -7.32 -68.05 50.02
C ASN A 281 -6.35 -67.46 48.96
N ILE A 282 -5.94 -68.25 47.96
CA ILE A 282 -4.96 -67.88 46.94
C ILE A 282 -5.70 -67.76 45.60
N ARG A 283 -5.84 -66.53 45.10
CA ARG A 283 -6.35 -66.28 43.74
C ARG A 283 -5.30 -66.75 42.72
N SER A 284 -5.71 -67.55 41.73
CA SER A 284 -4.84 -68.00 40.64
C SER A 284 -4.31 -66.80 39.84
N PRO A 285 -2.97 -66.65 39.67
CA PRO A 285 -2.39 -65.57 38.86
C PRO A 285 -2.93 -65.52 37.43
N LEU A 286 -3.18 -66.69 36.82
CA LEU A 286 -3.76 -66.79 35.46
C LEU A 286 -5.17 -66.21 35.39
N GLY A 287 -5.99 -66.50 36.39
CA GLY A 287 -7.34 -65.96 36.46
C GLY A 287 -7.35 -64.44 36.69
N GLN A 288 -6.40 -63.91 37.47
CA GLN A 288 -6.25 -62.47 37.67
C GLN A 288 -5.85 -61.75 36.37
N THR A 289 -4.88 -62.30 35.62
CA THR A 289 -4.49 -61.75 34.32
C THR A 289 -5.66 -61.75 33.34
N TYR A 290 -6.43 -62.83 33.29
CA TYR A 290 -7.61 -62.91 32.42
C TYR A 290 -8.72 -61.94 32.85
N GLU A 291 -8.97 -61.79 34.16
CA GLU A 291 -9.91 -60.80 34.70
C GLU A 291 -9.49 -59.37 34.33
N GLU A 292 -8.21 -59.04 34.42
CA GLU A 292 -7.71 -57.71 34.05
C GLU A 292 -7.90 -57.44 32.55
N LEU A 293 -7.57 -58.39 31.68
CA LEU A 293 -7.76 -58.28 30.23
C LEU A 293 -9.25 -58.07 29.87
N LEU A 294 -10.15 -58.87 30.44
CA LEU A 294 -11.59 -58.72 30.23
C LEU A 294 -12.11 -57.37 30.74
N ASN A 295 -11.61 -56.89 31.89
CA ASN A 295 -11.96 -55.57 32.41
C ASN A 295 -11.44 -54.43 31.52
N ASN A 296 -10.24 -54.55 30.96
CA ASN A 296 -9.70 -53.59 29.99
C ASN A 296 -10.54 -53.57 28.72
N TYR A 297 -10.92 -54.74 28.19
CA TYR A 297 -11.78 -54.83 27.03
C TYR A 297 -13.18 -54.28 27.30
N LEU A 298 -13.76 -54.57 28.47
CA LEU A 298 -15.04 -54.01 28.91
C LEU A 298 -14.99 -52.49 29.02
N ARG A 299 -13.89 -51.90 29.51
CA ARG A 299 -13.70 -50.44 29.56
C ARG A 299 -13.72 -49.86 28.15
N SER A 300 -13.00 -50.45 27.19
CA SER A 300 -13.00 -50.01 25.79
C SER A 300 -14.41 -50.05 25.18
N ILE A 301 -15.15 -51.15 25.35
CA ILE A 301 -16.53 -51.27 24.85
C ILE A 301 -17.50 -50.29 25.54
N LYS A 302 -17.34 -50.03 26.85
CA LYS A 302 -18.14 -49.01 27.55
C LYS A 302 -17.87 -47.60 27.02
N THR A 303 -16.62 -47.30 26.66
CA THR A 303 -16.28 -46.06 25.94
C THR A 303 -16.94 -46.04 24.56
N ALA A 304 -16.86 -47.14 23.82
CA ALA A 304 -17.46 -47.29 22.50
C ALA A 304 -18.99 -47.12 22.48
N LYS A 305 -19.70 -47.43 23.57
CA LYS A 305 -21.13 -47.11 23.71
C LYS A 305 -21.44 -45.61 23.66
N ARG A 306 -20.46 -44.75 23.95
CA ARG A 306 -20.60 -43.29 23.93
C ARG A 306 -19.99 -42.67 22.68
N THR A 307 -18.88 -43.24 22.19
CA THR A 307 -18.09 -42.65 21.11
C THR A 307 -18.21 -43.40 19.79
N GLY A 308 -18.81 -44.59 19.76
CA GLY A 308 -18.88 -45.46 18.60
C GLY A 308 -17.82 -46.57 18.61
N LEU A 309 -18.16 -47.70 18.00
CA LEU A 309 -17.30 -48.86 17.80
C LEU A 309 -17.13 -49.13 16.30
N TRP A 310 -15.93 -49.48 15.88
CA TRP A 310 -15.55 -49.65 14.48
C TRP A 310 -14.91 -51.01 14.25
N ASN A 311 -15.26 -51.62 13.12
CA ASN A 311 -14.55 -52.75 12.57
C ASN A 311 -13.67 -52.24 11.43
N SER A 312 -12.35 -52.39 11.57
CA SER A 312 -11.38 -51.82 10.62
C SER A 312 -10.31 -52.80 10.16
N SER A 313 -10.00 -52.78 8.87
CA SER A 313 -8.88 -53.50 8.26
C SER A 313 -7.79 -52.51 7.84
N ILE A 314 -6.56 -52.75 8.28
CA ILE A 314 -5.40 -51.89 8.04
C ILE A 314 -4.40 -52.65 7.17
N PHE A 315 -4.08 -52.10 6.00
CA PHE A 315 -3.15 -52.65 5.03
C PHE A 315 -1.89 -51.79 4.91
N LEU A 316 -0.77 -52.49 4.71
CA LEU A 316 0.55 -51.93 4.43
C LEU A 316 0.97 -52.39 3.03
N PHE A 317 1.50 -51.50 2.21
CA PHE A 317 1.99 -51.82 0.86
C PHE A 317 3.35 -51.18 0.62
N THR A 318 4.28 -51.91 0.00
CA THR A 318 5.62 -51.40 -0.35
C THR A 318 6.14 -52.02 -1.65
N GLN A 319 7.20 -51.44 -2.20
CA GLN A 319 7.84 -51.97 -3.42
C GLN A 319 8.81 -53.12 -3.15
N SER A 320 9.48 -53.12 -1.99
CA SER A 320 10.48 -54.13 -1.63
C SER A 320 10.22 -54.76 -0.25
N PRO A 321 10.70 -56.00 -0.01
CA PRO A 321 10.61 -56.65 1.30
C PRO A 321 11.33 -55.89 2.42
N GLU A 322 12.43 -55.21 2.12
CA GLU A 322 13.20 -54.42 3.10
C GLU A 322 12.36 -53.26 3.63
N THR A 323 11.74 -52.48 2.72
CA THR A 323 10.83 -51.38 3.07
C THR A 323 9.58 -51.91 3.80
N MET A 324 9.08 -53.11 3.46
CA MET A 324 7.97 -53.75 4.18
C MET A 324 8.36 -54.06 5.62
N ASN A 325 9.55 -54.63 5.85
CA ASN A 325 10.02 -54.94 7.20
C ASN A 325 10.18 -53.66 8.04
N ASN A 326 10.68 -52.58 7.44
CA ASN A 326 10.76 -51.28 8.11
C ASN A 326 9.36 -50.74 8.47
N LEU A 327 8.44 -50.70 7.49
CA LEU A 327 7.07 -50.20 7.69
C LEU A 327 6.33 -50.99 8.78
N LYS A 328 6.47 -52.32 8.81
CA LYS A 328 5.91 -53.17 9.86
C LYS A 328 6.50 -52.89 11.23
N ALA A 329 7.82 -52.74 11.32
CA ALA A 329 8.52 -52.49 12.57
C ALA A 329 8.12 -51.12 13.16
N ILE A 330 8.12 -50.09 12.32
CA ILE A 330 7.69 -48.74 12.70
C ILE A 330 6.21 -48.75 13.11
N SER A 331 5.32 -49.33 12.30
CA SER A 331 3.88 -49.41 12.64
C SER A 331 3.67 -50.10 13.98
N LYS A 332 4.37 -51.22 14.24
CA LYS A 332 4.28 -51.94 15.52
C LYS A 332 4.77 -51.07 16.69
N ALA A 333 5.91 -50.40 16.53
CA ALA A 333 6.51 -49.58 17.59
C ALA A 333 5.69 -48.32 17.89
N VAL A 334 5.27 -47.61 16.85
CA VAL A 334 4.54 -46.33 16.96
C VAL A 334 3.15 -46.56 17.55
N PHE A 335 2.36 -47.47 16.97
CA PHE A 335 0.99 -47.68 17.44
C PHE A 335 0.93 -48.52 18.73
N GLY A 336 1.88 -49.44 18.95
CA GLY A 336 1.94 -50.27 20.14
C GLY A 336 2.51 -49.59 21.40
N SER A 337 3.16 -48.42 21.27
CA SER A 337 3.68 -47.64 22.41
C SER A 337 2.74 -46.51 22.86
N ASN A 338 1.59 -46.36 22.21
CA ASN A 338 0.61 -45.33 22.55
C ASN A 338 0.01 -45.58 23.94
N ARG A 339 0.05 -44.55 24.81
CA ARG A 339 -0.38 -44.66 26.22
C ARG A 339 -1.89 -44.65 26.44
N THR A 340 -2.67 -44.30 25.42
CA THR A 340 -4.14 -44.23 25.46
C THR A 340 -4.81 -45.52 25.00
N MET A 341 -4.13 -46.29 24.14
CA MET A 341 -4.58 -47.59 23.68
C MET A 341 -4.01 -48.69 24.60
N ASN A 342 -4.87 -49.61 25.05
CA ASN A 342 -4.45 -50.77 25.85
C ASN A 342 -4.27 -52.04 25.00
N ASP A 343 -4.32 -51.90 23.67
CA ASP A 343 -4.20 -53.00 22.73
C ASP A 343 -2.72 -53.19 22.32
N ARG A 344 -2.31 -54.46 22.24
CA ARG A 344 -1.09 -54.87 21.56
C ARG A 344 -1.30 -54.75 20.05
N VAL A 345 -0.27 -54.29 19.36
CA VAL A 345 -0.23 -54.21 17.90
C VAL A 345 0.68 -55.29 17.34
N GLN A 346 0.14 -56.05 16.38
CA GLN A 346 0.84 -57.08 15.61
C GLN A 346 0.85 -56.67 14.13
N THR A 347 1.92 -57.02 13.42
CA THR A 347 2.07 -56.75 11.99
C THR A 347 2.44 -58.04 11.26
N LEU A 348 1.72 -58.34 10.18
CA LEU A 348 1.91 -59.55 9.37
C LEU A 348 2.31 -59.16 7.94
N SER A 349 3.20 -59.94 7.33
CA SER A 349 3.44 -59.90 5.90
C SER A 349 2.49 -60.84 5.17
N LEU A 350 1.95 -60.40 4.04
CA LEU A 350 1.16 -61.26 3.16
C LEU A 350 2.09 -61.91 2.13
N THR A 351 2.10 -63.24 2.08
CA THR A 351 2.78 -63.98 1.02
C THR A 351 1.84 -64.09 -0.20
N GLY A 352 2.39 -63.93 -1.40
CA GLY A 352 1.60 -63.83 -2.64
C GLY A 352 1.05 -62.42 -2.92
N LYS A 353 0.51 -62.22 -4.13
CA LYS A 353 0.02 -60.91 -4.57
C LYS A 353 -1.42 -60.68 -4.11
N LEU A 354 -1.64 -59.66 -3.28
CA LEU A 354 -2.98 -59.23 -2.93
C LEU A 354 -3.69 -58.64 -4.16
N THR A 355 -4.82 -59.23 -4.56
CA THR A 355 -5.58 -58.80 -5.75
C THR A 355 -6.78 -57.91 -5.41
N LYS A 356 -7.18 -57.85 -4.14
CA LYS A 356 -8.37 -57.16 -3.63
C LYS A 356 -8.08 -56.53 -2.26
N ASN A 357 -8.67 -55.37 -1.99
CA ASN A 357 -8.60 -54.70 -0.69
C ASN A 357 -10.02 -54.28 -0.23
N GLY A 358 -10.22 -54.12 1.07
CA GLY A 358 -11.54 -53.89 1.65
C GLY A 358 -11.58 -54.36 3.12
N LEU A 359 -12.67 -54.97 3.55
CA LEU A 359 -12.78 -55.52 4.92
C LEU A 359 -12.37 -57.00 4.95
N ILE A 360 -11.50 -57.38 5.88
CA ILE A 360 -11.07 -58.76 6.11
C ILE A 360 -12.08 -59.46 7.02
N MET A 361 -12.78 -60.46 6.48
CA MET A 361 -13.97 -61.08 7.08
C MET A 361 -13.73 -62.52 7.56
N ASN A 362 -12.47 -62.96 7.65
CA ASN A 362 -12.10 -64.29 8.11
C ASN A 362 -12.73 -64.61 9.47
N PRO A 363 -13.41 -65.76 9.63
CA PRO A 363 -13.93 -66.19 10.91
C PRO A 363 -12.78 -66.45 11.89
N PRO A 364 -12.90 -66.07 13.17
CA PRO A 364 -11.89 -66.42 14.17
C PRO A 364 -11.95 -67.90 14.55
N PRO A 365 -10.89 -68.47 15.13
CA PRO A 365 -10.94 -69.80 15.71
C PRO A 365 -12.00 -69.88 16.82
N THR A 366 -12.41 -71.10 17.16
CA THR A 366 -13.39 -71.34 18.23
C THR A 366 -12.83 -70.87 19.57
N SER A 367 -13.56 -70.01 20.28
CA SER A 367 -13.16 -69.54 21.62
C SER A 367 -13.16 -70.68 22.64
N PRO A 368 -12.17 -70.73 23.56
CA PRO A 368 -12.22 -71.63 24.71
C PRO A 368 -13.28 -71.21 25.74
N GLY A 369 -13.81 -69.97 25.66
CA GLY A 369 -14.86 -69.42 26.51
C GLY A 369 -16.11 -68.99 25.74
N GLN A 370 -16.97 -68.14 26.33
CA GLN A 370 -18.18 -67.63 25.68
C GLN A 370 -17.94 -66.36 24.86
N LEU A 371 -16.83 -65.67 25.11
CA LEU A 371 -16.44 -64.50 24.35
C LEU A 371 -15.78 -64.92 23.02
N GLN A 372 -16.46 -64.65 21.90
CA GLN A 372 -15.97 -64.89 20.54
C GLN A 372 -15.61 -63.56 19.88
N HIS A 373 -14.43 -63.47 19.25
CA HIS A 373 -14.08 -62.32 18.42
C HIS A 373 -14.99 -62.25 17.17
N PRO A 374 -15.30 -61.07 16.63
CA PRO A 374 -16.07 -60.96 15.39
C PRO A 374 -15.35 -61.60 14.20
N TYR A 375 -14.04 -61.35 14.08
CA TYR A 375 -13.19 -61.77 12.97
C TYR A 375 -11.77 -62.04 13.45
N ALA A 376 -11.03 -62.89 12.73
CA ALA A 376 -9.65 -63.24 13.06
C ALA A 376 -8.69 -62.03 12.95
N TYR A 377 -8.74 -61.33 11.81
CA TYR A 377 -7.72 -60.33 11.43
C TYR A 377 -8.23 -58.90 11.36
N MET A 378 -9.53 -58.67 11.62
CA MET A 378 -10.08 -57.31 11.68
C MET A 378 -9.93 -56.72 13.09
N ASN A 379 -9.72 -55.41 13.16
CA ASN A 379 -9.57 -54.68 14.42
C ASN A 379 -10.94 -54.15 14.86
N THR A 380 -11.28 -54.32 16.13
CA THR A 380 -12.53 -53.82 16.71
C THR A 380 -12.19 -52.74 17.73
N LEU A 381 -12.21 -51.49 17.29
CA LEU A 381 -11.67 -50.33 18.00
C LEU A 381 -12.77 -49.30 18.28
N ASN A 382 -12.75 -48.66 19.44
CA ASN A 382 -13.62 -47.51 19.66
C ASN A 382 -13.10 -46.27 18.87
N SER A 383 -13.91 -45.23 18.71
CA SER A 383 -13.51 -44.04 17.91
C SER A 383 -12.24 -43.34 18.41
N ASN A 384 -11.93 -43.41 19.71
CA ASN A 384 -10.69 -42.85 20.25
C ASN A 384 -9.49 -43.68 19.82
N ASP A 385 -9.56 -45.00 19.95
CA ASP A 385 -8.45 -45.89 19.61
C ASP A 385 -8.25 -45.98 18.09
N LEU A 386 -9.33 -45.92 17.29
CA LEU A 386 -9.23 -45.81 15.83
C LEU A 386 -8.57 -44.47 15.41
N GLY A 387 -8.76 -43.40 16.17
CA GLY A 387 -8.14 -42.09 15.95
C GLY A 387 -6.61 -42.10 16.12
N VAL A 388 -6.03 -43.14 16.72
CA VAL A 388 -4.58 -43.36 16.75
C VAL A 388 -4.06 -43.79 15.37
N PHE A 389 -4.82 -44.64 14.67
CA PHE A 389 -4.47 -45.15 13.34
C PHE A 389 -4.90 -44.22 12.20
N ILE A 390 -6.01 -43.49 12.39
CA ILE A 390 -6.51 -42.48 11.46
C ILE A 390 -6.21 -41.12 12.07
N ASN A 391 -5.18 -40.44 11.60
CA ASN A 391 -4.84 -39.10 12.10
C ASN A 391 -4.18 -38.23 11.02
N LEU A 392 -4.21 -36.91 11.20
CA LEU A 392 -3.52 -35.97 10.30
C LEU A 392 -2.14 -35.61 10.86
N PRO A 393 -1.12 -35.41 10.01
CA PRO A 393 0.19 -34.96 10.44
C PRO A 393 0.11 -33.60 11.15
N SER A 394 0.92 -33.46 12.20
CA SER A 394 1.13 -32.19 12.91
C SER A 394 2.38 -31.45 12.42
N GLN A 395 3.15 -32.07 11.53
CA GLN A 395 4.36 -31.50 10.93
C GLN A 395 4.23 -31.38 9.41
N GLU A 396 4.88 -30.36 8.86
CA GLU A 396 4.94 -30.16 7.41
C GLU A 396 5.78 -31.27 6.77
N MET A 397 5.28 -31.79 5.66
CA MET A 397 5.89 -32.88 4.89
C MET A 397 5.81 -32.54 3.40
N PRO A 398 6.68 -33.10 2.53
CA PRO A 398 6.53 -32.95 1.08
C PRO A 398 5.11 -33.34 0.66
N GLY A 399 4.39 -32.45 -0.02
CA GLY A 399 2.99 -32.67 -0.42
C GLY A 399 1.91 -32.31 0.61
N PHE A 400 2.29 -32.03 1.86
CA PHE A 400 1.37 -31.70 2.95
C PHE A 400 1.83 -30.46 3.74
N SER A 401 1.14 -29.33 3.53
CA SER A 401 1.53 -28.02 4.11
C SER A 401 0.91 -27.74 5.48
N ILE A 402 1.67 -27.09 6.36
CA ILE A 402 1.15 -26.53 7.62
C ILE A 402 1.31 -25.01 7.59
N LYS A 403 0.20 -24.30 7.73
CA LYS A 403 0.16 -22.82 7.62
C LYS A 403 -0.10 -22.17 8.97
N PRO A 404 0.37 -20.94 9.21
CA PRO A 404 0.00 -20.18 10.40
C PRO A 404 -1.52 -20.00 10.52
N TYR A 405 -2.05 -20.26 11.71
CA TYR A 405 -3.44 -20.01 12.08
C TYR A 405 -3.64 -18.59 12.63
N GLY A 406 -4.74 -17.94 12.22
CA GLY A 406 -5.21 -16.68 12.77
C GLY A 406 -6.74 -16.58 12.64
N ARG A 407 -7.42 -16.03 13.65
CA ARG A 407 -8.89 -15.93 13.67
C ARG A 407 -9.36 -14.50 13.88
N PHE A 408 -9.61 -13.83 12.78
CA PHE A 408 -10.14 -12.47 12.73
C PHE A 408 -11.62 -12.39 13.11
N LYS A 409 -12.12 -11.17 13.33
CA LYS A 409 -13.54 -10.90 13.52
C LYS A 409 -14.32 -11.18 12.23
N VAL A 410 -15.58 -11.62 12.39
CA VAL A 410 -16.44 -12.07 11.27
C VAL A 410 -17.83 -11.42 11.25
N SER A 411 -18.21 -10.73 12.32
CA SER A 411 -19.52 -10.09 12.46
C SER A 411 -19.32 -8.61 12.78
N LYS A 412 -19.60 -7.77 11.78
CA LYS A 412 -19.66 -6.32 11.92
C LYS A 412 -21.12 -5.91 11.92
N GLN A 413 -21.49 -5.01 12.82
CA GLN A 413 -22.83 -4.42 12.82
C GLN A 413 -22.90 -3.35 11.73
N ASP A 414 -23.92 -3.40 10.89
CA ASP A 414 -24.21 -2.33 9.95
C ASP A 414 -24.73 -1.11 10.72
N THR A 415 -24.31 0.08 10.31
CA THR A 415 -24.90 1.34 10.77
C THR A 415 -25.87 1.87 9.72
N ASP A 416 -26.85 2.68 10.14
CA ASP A 416 -27.81 3.33 9.23
C ASP A 416 -27.17 4.44 8.37
N ASP A 417 -25.88 4.73 8.57
CA ASP A 417 -25.14 5.76 7.83
C ASP A 417 -24.93 5.40 6.36
N ILE A 418 -24.61 6.41 5.56
CA ILE A 418 -24.08 6.20 4.21
C ILE A 418 -22.73 5.50 4.34
N ASN A 419 -22.63 4.30 3.78
CA ASN A 419 -21.51 3.40 3.96
C ASN A 419 -20.70 3.18 2.67
N ILE A 420 -19.38 3.11 2.81
CA ILE A 420 -18.47 2.62 1.77
C ILE A 420 -18.09 1.17 2.05
N THR A 421 -18.03 0.36 0.99
CA THR A 421 -17.60 -1.04 1.10
C THR A 421 -16.09 -1.15 0.93
N ILE A 422 -15.42 -1.96 1.76
CA ILE A 422 -13.99 -2.27 1.62
C ILE A 422 -13.78 -3.63 0.96
N GLY A 423 -14.56 -4.64 1.34
CA GLY A 423 -14.48 -5.98 0.76
C GLY A 423 -15.36 -7.01 1.46
N GLU A 424 -15.29 -8.26 1.01
CA GLU A 424 -16.06 -9.38 1.58
C GLU A 424 -15.33 -9.99 2.77
N ILE A 425 -16.01 -10.13 3.91
CA ILE A 425 -15.47 -10.73 5.13
C ILE A 425 -15.26 -12.23 4.92
N LEU A 426 -14.12 -12.72 5.38
CA LEU A 426 -13.73 -14.12 5.32
C LEU A 426 -13.71 -14.73 6.71
N ASP A 427 -14.30 -15.91 6.85
CA ASP A 427 -14.12 -16.77 8.03
C ASP A 427 -13.38 -18.03 7.60
N ARG A 428 -12.29 -18.37 8.29
CA ARG A 428 -11.45 -19.54 7.94
C ARG A 428 -11.03 -19.59 6.45
N ARG A 429 -10.80 -18.43 5.83
CA ARG A 429 -10.47 -18.23 4.39
C ARG A 429 -11.62 -18.49 3.41
N GLU A 430 -12.82 -18.78 3.91
CA GLU A 430 -14.03 -18.92 3.13
C GLU A 430 -14.85 -17.63 3.18
N LYS A 431 -15.57 -17.36 2.10
CA LYS A 431 -16.42 -16.17 1.97
C LYS A 431 -17.65 -16.28 2.87
N THR A 432 -17.91 -15.24 3.65
CA THR A 432 -19.12 -15.17 4.51
C THR A 432 -20.32 -14.54 3.81
N HIS A 433 -20.13 -13.97 2.62
CA HIS A 433 -21.11 -13.13 1.91
C HIS A 433 -21.52 -11.83 2.62
N ASN A 434 -20.92 -11.52 3.77
CA ASN A 434 -21.05 -10.22 4.42
C ASN A 434 -19.92 -9.30 3.96
N CYS A 435 -20.23 -8.03 3.68
CA CYS A 435 -19.23 -7.04 3.34
C CYS A 435 -18.78 -6.26 4.56
N TYR A 436 -17.48 -6.01 4.68
CA TYR A 436 -16.96 -5.01 5.62
C TYR A 436 -17.23 -3.62 5.04
N LYS A 437 -18.01 -2.84 5.77
CA LYS A 437 -18.43 -1.48 5.41
C LYS A 437 -18.07 -0.51 6.52
N ILE A 438 -17.81 0.75 6.18
CA ILE A 438 -17.66 1.83 7.17
C ILE A 438 -18.48 3.05 6.75
N PRO A 439 -18.93 3.88 7.70
CA PRO A 439 -19.53 5.17 7.38
C PRO A 439 -18.59 6.03 6.55
N VAL A 440 -19.08 6.70 5.51
CA VAL A 440 -18.25 7.58 4.66
C VAL A 440 -17.60 8.70 5.48
N GLY A 441 -18.31 9.23 6.48
CA GLY A 441 -17.78 10.24 7.40
C GLY A 441 -16.57 9.78 8.23
N ASN A 442 -16.36 8.46 8.39
CA ASN A 442 -15.17 7.95 9.08
C ASN A 442 -13.87 8.23 8.33
N LEU A 443 -13.94 8.51 7.02
CA LEU A 443 -12.78 8.86 6.21
C LEU A 443 -12.23 10.26 6.51
N ASN A 444 -13.01 11.16 7.13
CA ASN A 444 -12.48 12.43 7.66
C ASN A 444 -11.42 12.20 8.74
N LYS A 445 -11.43 11.04 9.40
CA LYS A 445 -10.38 10.64 10.36
C LYS A 445 -9.21 9.89 9.69
N HIS A 446 -9.08 10.02 8.37
CA HIS A 446 -8.03 9.46 7.54
C HIS A 446 -7.96 7.93 7.52
N GLY A 447 -7.16 7.40 6.59
CA GLY A 447 -6.93 5.98 6.43
C GLY A 447 -5.49 5.66 6.02
N LEU A 448 -5.03 4.47 6.42
CA LEU A 448 -3.70 3.94 6.15
C LEU A 448 -3.82 2.57 5.47
N ILE A 449 -3.27 2.47 4.26
CA ILE A 449 -3.26 1.27 3.43
C ILE A 449 -1.81 0.81 3.29
N VAL A 450 -1.50 -0.36 3.85
CA VAL A 450 -0.12 -0.87 3.93
C VAL A 450 0.02 -2.25 3.32
N GLY A 451 1.22 -2.57 2.85
CA GLY A 451 1.55 -3.88 2.29
C GLY A 451 2.69 -3.87 1.29
N THR A 452 3.31 -5.02 1.10
CA THR A 452 4.40 -5.21 0.13
C THR A 452 3.98 -4.90 -1.32
N THR A 453 4.95 -4.70 -2.22
CA THR A 453 4.67 -4.52 -3.66
C THR A 453 3.85 -5.69 -4.22
N GLY A 454 2.85 -5.38 -5.04
CA GLY A 454 1.96 -6.38 -5.65
C GLY A 454 0.91 -6.98 -4.70
N SER A 455 0.84 -6.57 -3.42
CA SER A 455 -0.08 -7.14 -2.44
C SER A 455 -1.55 -6.71 -2.61
N GLY A 456 -1.82 -5.57 -3.28
CA GLY A 456 -3.19 -5.11 -3.54
C GLY A 456 -3.52 -3.69 -3.08
N LYS A 457 -2.56 -2.90 -2.58
CA LYS A 457 -2.76 -1.50 -2.14
C LYS A 457 -3.47 -0.63 -3.19
N THR A 458 -2.86 -0.43 -4.35
CA THR A 458 -3.42 0.37 -5.46
C THR A 458 -4.78 -0.15 -5.94
N ASN A 459 -4.99 -1.47 -5.94
CA ASN A 459 -6.30 -2.04 -6.26
C ASN A 459 -7.38 -1.63 -5.25
N THR A 460 -7.02 -1.60 -3.97
CA THR A 460 -7.91 -1.16 -2.89
C THR A 460 -8.26 0.31 -3.08
N LEU A 461 -7.27 1.16 -3.36
CA LEU A 461 -7.49 2.58 -3.61
C LEU A 461 -8.38 2.80 -4.84
N PHE A 462 -8.14 2.10 -5.94
CA PHE A 462 -9.01 2.17 -7.13
C PHE A 462 -10.45 1.79 -6.79
N PHE A 463 -10.66 0.72 -6.02
CA PHE A 463 -11.98 0.30 -5.60
C PHE A 463 -12.68 1.37 -4.76
N LEU A 464 -11.99 1.95 -3.77
CA LEU A 464 -12.53 2.99 -2.91
C LEU A 464 -12.85 4.27 -3.68
N LEU A 465 -11.91 4.79 -4.47
CA LEU A 465 -12.08 6.02 -5.23
C LEU A 465 -13.22 5.94 -6.24
N LYS A 466 -13.35 4.79 -6.94
CA LYS A 466 -14.47 4.54 -7.84
C LYS A 466 -15.81 4.48 -7.09
N ASP A 467 -15.87 3.79 -5.94
CA ASP A 467 -17.10 3.67 -5.16
C ASP A 467 -17.56 5.04 -4.62
N LEU A 468 -16.62 5.83 -4.07
CA LEU A 468 -16.85 7.20 -3.59
C LEU A 468 -17.40 8.12 -4.67
N TRP A 469 -16.76 8.13 -5.85
CA TRP A 469 -17.22 8.97 -6.95
C TRP A 469 -18.58 8.51 -7.50
N LYS A 470 -18.77 7.20 -7.65
CA LYS A 470 -20.00 6.62 -8.22
C LYS A 470 -21.22 6.85 -7.34
N LYS A 471 -21.10 6.63 -6.03
CA LYS A 471 -22.24 6.67 -5.10
C LYS A 471 -22.50 8.05 -4.52
N ASN A 472 -21.45 8.81 -4.22
CA ASN A 472 -21.55 10.03 -3.42
C ASN A 472 -20.98 11.27 -4.11
N LYS A 473 -20.38 11.11 -5.31
CA LYS A 473 -19.73 12.21 -6.04
C LYS A 473 -18.69 12.95 -5.19
N ILE A 474 -18.01 12.23 -4.29
CA ILE A 474 -16.91 12.78 -3.49
C ILE A 474 -15.69 12.92 -4.42
N PRO A 475 -15.24 14.15 -4.73
CA PRO A 475 -14.02 14.37 -5.50
C PRO A 475 -12.80 13.89 -4.72
N PHE A 476 -11.72 13.62 -5.46
CA PHE A 476 -10.48 13.18 -4.86
C PHE A 476 -9.26 13.72 -5.60
N LEU A 477 -8.15 13.81 -4.88
CA LEU A 477 -6.82 14.10 -5.40
C LEU A 477 -5.91 12.89 -5.17
N VAL A 478 -5.17 12.45 -6.18
CA VAL A 478 -4.11 11.46 -6.01
C VAL A 478 -2.76 12.11 -6.27
N ILE A 479 -1.84 11.99 -5.31
CA ILE A 479 -0.44 12.40 -5.46
C ILE A 479 0.40 11.14 -5.68
N GLU A 480 0.88 10.92 -6.91
CA GLU A 480 1.62 9.73 -7.33
C GLU A 480 3.10 10.06 -7.66
N PRO A 481 4.07 9.76 -6.76
CA PRO A 481 5.47 10.18 -6.90
C PRO A 481 6.34 9.43 -7.92
N ALA A 482 6.01 8.19 -8.31
CA ALA A 482 6.97 7.33 -8.99
C ALA A 482 6.42 6.56 -10.19
N LYS A 483 5.33 5.82 -10.02
CA LYS A 483 4.71 5.09 -11.13
C LYS A 483 3.73 6.02 -11.84
N THR A 484 2.91 5.45 -12.70
CA THR A 484 1.82 6.15 -13.40
C THR A 484 0.63 5.20 -13.53
N GLU A 485 0.25 4.57 -12.41
CA GLU A 485 -0.81 3.57 -12.37
C GLU A 485 -2.20 4.23 -12.44
N TYR A 486 -2.40 5.38 -11.79
CA TYR A 486 -3.72 5.97 -11.57
C TYR A 486 -4.34 6.56 -12.85
N ARG A 487 -3.55 7.03 -13.82
CA ARG A 487 -4.06 7.46 -15.14
C ARG A 487 -4.93 6.43 -15.84
N SER A 488 -4.77 5.14 -15.52
CA SER A 488 -5.64 4.09 -16.05
C SER A 488 -7.12 4.28 -15.69
N LEU A 489 -7.43 5.03 -14.62
CA LEU A 489 -8.79 5.39 -14.23
C LEU A 489 -9.53 6.20 -15.29
N LEU A 490 -8.83 6.85 -16.23
CA LEU A 490 -9.43 7.52 -17.41
C LEU A 490 -10.24 6.54 -18.27
N PHE A 491 -9.91 5.25 -18.22
CA PHE A 491 -10.60 4.21 -18.96
C PHE A 491 -11.74 3.55 -18.17
N SER A 492 -12.06 4.04 -16.97
CA SER A 492 -13.22 3.56 -16.22
C SER A 492 -14.49 4.30 -16.64
N GLU A 493 -15.61 3.59 -16.74
CA GLU A 493 -16.88 4.19 -17.12
C GLU A 493 -17.34 5.29 -16.14
N GLU A 494 -16.97 5.15 -14.87
CA GLU A 494 -17.38 6.05 -13.80
C GLU A 494 -16.62 7.39 -13.80
N LEU A 495 -15.35 7.40 -14.26
CA LEU A 495 -14.46 8.57 -14.13
C LEU A 495 -14.05 9.19 -15.47
N LYS A 496 -14.22 8.49 -16.61
CA LYS A 496 -13.70 8.91 -17.94
C LYS A 496 -14.02 10.35 -18.35
N ASN A 497 -15.16 10.91 -17.90
CA ASN A 497 -15.62 12.25 -18.30
C ASN A 497 -15.24 13.35 -17.29
N ASP A 498 -14.80 12.99 -16.09
CA ASP A 498 -14.61 13.93 -14.98
C ASP A 498 -13.16 13.96 -14.45
N LEU A 499 -12.38 12.92 -14.72
CA LEU A 499 -11.02 12.76 -14.21
C LEU A 499 -10.03 13.68 -14.92
N LYS A 500 -9.28 14.45 -14.13
CA LYS A 500 -8.16 15.27 -14.59
C LYS A 500 -6.83 14.59 -14.27
N VAL A 501 -5.88 14.67 -15.19
CA VAL A 501 -4.53 14.13 -15.01
C VAL A 501 -3.51 15.19 -15.35
N PHE A 502 -2.68 15.56 -14.39
CA PHE A 502 -1.57 16.50 -14.56
C PHE A 502 -0.23 15.78 -14.41
N THR A 503 0.67 16.01 -15.35
CA THR A 503 2.04 15.48 -15.37
C THR A 503 3.01 16.56 -14.91
N LEU A 504 3.36 16.53 -13.63
CA LEU A 504 4.16 17.57 -12.99
C LEU A 504 5.60 17.51 -13.49
N GLY A 505 6.09 18.63 -14.03
CA GLY A 505 7.41 18.73 -14.64
C GLY A 505 7.51 18.20 -16.07
N ASP A 506 6.45 17.61 -16.64
CA ASP A 506 6.37 17.26 -18.06
C ASP A 506 5.48 18.25 -18.84
N GLU A 507 6.10 18.91 -19.81
CA GLU A 507 5.47 19.90 -20.67
C GLU A 507 4.83 19.28 -21.93
N ASN A 508 5.07 17.99 -22.19
CA ASN A 508 4.64 17.34 -23.43
C ASN A 508 3.25 16.70 -23.32
N THR A 509 2.90 16.19 -22.14
CA THR A 509 1.62 15.52 -21.84
C THR A 509 0.56 16.52 -21.38
N PHE A 510 0.55 16.89 -20.09
CA PHE A 510 -0.36 17.93 -19.59
C PHE A 510 0.21 18.65 -18.33
N PRO A 511 0.75 19.87 -18.46
CA PRO A 511 1.55 20.50 -17.43
C PRO A 511 0.72 21.05 -16.25
N PHE A 512 1.40 21.26 -15.13
CA PHE A 512 0.88 21.91 -13.93
C PHE A 512 1.70 23.17 -13.58
N ARG A 513 1.08 24.13 -12.90
CA ARG A 513 1.70 25.39 -12.47
C ARG A 513 1.38 25.67 -11.01
N ILE A 514 2.40 25.95 -10.21
CA ILE A 514 2.28 26.29 -8.80
C ILE A 514 3.41 27.24 -8.42
N ASN A 515 3.05 28.45 -7.98
CA ASN A 515 4.01 29.37 -7.38
C ASN A 515 4.11 29.05 -5.88
N PRO A 516 5.26 28.58 -5.37
CA PRO A 516 5.45 28.28 -3.95
C PRO A 516 5.26 29.49 -3.03
N PHE A 517 5.41 30.71 -3.57
CA PHE A 517 5.43 31.97 -2.82
C PHE A 517 4.15 32.80 -3.01
N GLU A 518 3.12 32.25 -3.66
CA GLU A 518 1.84 32.92 -3.75
C GLU A 518 1.13 32.94 -2.40
N ILE A 519 0.52 34.03 -2.00
CA ILE A 519 -0.27 34.11 -0.75
C ILE A 519 -1.75 34.06 -1.12
N LEU A 520 -2.51 33.20 -0.44
CA LEU A 520 -3.96 33.15 -0.58
C LEU A 520 -4.64 34.18 0.34
N ASP A 521 -5.76 34.71 -0.11
CA ASP A 521 -6.60 35.61 0.68
C ASP A 521 -6.99 34.94 2.02
N GLY A 522 -6.90 35.69 3.11
CA GLY A 522 -7.18 35.19 4.46
C GLY A 522 -6.01 34.46 5.14
N VAL A 523 -4.90 34.20 4.44
CA VAL A 523 -3.66 33.67 5.02
C VAL A 523 -2.68 34.82 5.27
N THR A 524 -2.03 34.82 6.44
CA THR A 524 -1.00 35.82 6.72
C THR A 524 0.33 35.45 6.06
N VAL A 525 1.08 36.45 5.59
CA VAL A 525 2.40 36.25 4.98
C VAL A 525 3.33 35.49 5.92
N GLN A 526 3.29 35.77 7.22
CA GLN A 526 4.13 35.10 8.21
C GLN A 526 3.82 33.61 8.31
N THR A 527 2.53 33.25 8.44
CA THR A 527 2.10 31.84 8.46
C THR A 527 2.54 31.12 7.19
N HIS A 528 2.40 31.77 6.04
CA HIS A 528 2.84 31.21 4.77
C HIS A 528 4.36 30.97 4.71
N ILE A 529 5.18 31.95 5.15
CA ILE A 529 6.64 31.81 5.24
C ILE A 529 7.03 30.64 6.15
N ASP A 530 6.38 30.50 7.31
CA ASP A 530 6.68 29.44 8.28
C ASP A 530 6.37 28.05 7.70
N LEU A 531 5.24 27.89 7.02
CA LEU A 531 4.87 26.65 6.33
C LEU A 531 5.84 26.33 5.19
N LEU A 532 6.19 27.32 4.37
CA LEU A 532 7.14 27.16 3.27
C LEU A 532 8.53 26.77 3.78
N LYS A 533 9.00 27.40 4.86
CA LYS A 533 10.24 27.03 5.56
C LYS A 533 10.21 25.57 6.03
N SER A 534 9.08 25.12 6.57
CA SER A 534 8.90 23.70 6.95
C SER A 534 8.96 22.77 5.74
N VAL A 535 8.41 23.14 4.59
CA VAL A 535 8.56 22.36 3.34
C VAL A 535 10.03 22.22 2.96
N PHE A 536 10.80 23.31 2.96
CA PHE A 536 12.24 23.28 2.66
C PHE A 536 13.03 22.39 3.65
N ASN A 537 12.75 22.50 4.95
CA ASN A 537 13.43 21.74 5.99
C ASN A 537 13.05 20.25 6.01
N ALA A 538 11.84 19.89 5.58
CA ALA A 538 11.42 18.50 5.42
C ALA A 538 12.08 17.82 4.21
N SER A 539 12.26 18.60 3.13
CA SER A 539 12.65 18.08 1.82
C SER A 539 14.16 18.02 1.62
N PHE A 540 14.88 19.01 2.14
CA PHE A 540 16.32 19.13 1.93
C PHE A 540 17.09 18.99 3.23
N TYR A 541 18.29 18.42 3.15
CA TYR A 541 19.22 18.42 4.28
C TYR A 541 19.72 19.84 4.57
N MET A 542 19.22 20.43 5.67
CA MET A 542 19.54 21.78 6.15
C MET A 542 20.38 21.74 7.43
N TRP A 543 21.72 21.73 7.26
CA TRP A 543 22.67 21.74 8.38
C TRP A 543 23.01 23.17 8.85
N GLY A 544 23.53 23.28 10.08
CA GLY A 544 24.16 24.51 10.59
C GLY A 544 23.29 25.77 10.45
N PRO A 545 23.80 26.86 9.86
CA PRO A 545 23.09 28.15 9.72
C PRO A 545 22.09 28.21 8.55
N LEU A 546 22.01 27.17 7.69
CA LEU A 546 21.19 27.20 6.47
C LEU A 546 19.70 27.51 6.71
N PRO A 547 19.02 26.93 7.71
CA PRO A 547 17.61 27.26 7.97
C PRO A 547 17.37 28.73 8.30
N HIS A 548 18.30 29.37 9.04
CA HIS A 548 18.21 30.77 9.42
C HIS A 548 18.48 31.70 8.24
N VAL A 549 19.49 31.37 7.42
CA VAL A 549 19.76 32.12 6.18
C VAL A 549 18.55 32.04 5.23
N LEU A 550 17.98 30.83 5.06
CA LEU A 550 16.78 30.65 4.23
C LEU A 550 15.60 31.47 4.75
N GLU A 551 15.33 31.43 6.05
CA GLU A 551 14.28 32.23 6.69
C GLU A 551 14.46 33.73 6.41
N GLN A 552 15.68 34.26 6.59
CA GLN A 552 15.96 35.66 6.29
C GLN A 552 15.75 35.97 4.79
N CYS A 553 16.19 35.09 3.89
CA CYS A 553 15.93 35.24 2.45
C CYS A 553 14.42 35.27 2.15
N LEU A 554 13.63 34.38 2.76
CA LEU A 554 12.17 34.35 2.59
C LEU A 554 11.54 35.66 3.06
N HIS A 555 11.91 36.18 4.23
CA HIS A 555 11.41 37.48 4.69
C HIS A 555 11.76 38.63 3.73
N GLU A 556 13.02 38.71 3.32
CA GLU A 556 13.49 39.82 2.48
C GLU A 556 12.85 39.81 1.08
N ILE A 557 12.61 38.66 0.45
CA ILE A 557 11.94 38.64 -0.87
C ILE A 557 10.48 39.14 -0.81
N TYR A 558 9.75 38.90 0.28
CA TYR A 558 8.40 39.45 0.45
C TYR A 558 8.44 40.97 0.70
N ILE A 559 9.39 41.43 1.52
CA ILE A 559 9.59 42.87 1.78
C ILE A 559 9.95 43.61 0.48
N ASP A 560 10.85 43.03 -0.32
CA ASP A 560 11.23 43.57 -1.63
C ASP A 560 10.02 43.71 -2.56
N ARG A 561 9.10 42.73 -2.51
CA ARG A 561 7.81 42.73 -3.22
C ARG A 561 6.74 43.65 -2.62
N GLY A 562 7.10 44.44 -1.61
CA GLY A 562 6.22 45.46 -1.02
C GLY A 562 5.30 44.97 0.10
N TRP A 563 5.47 43.73 0.58
CA TRP A 563 4.72 43.22 1.72
C TRP A 563 5.22 43.79 3.04
N ASN A 564 4.27 44.20 3.87
CA ASN A 564 4.51 44.45 5.28
C ASN A 564 4.08 43.21 6.09
N LEU A 565 5.06 42.50 6.62
CA LEU A 565 4.86 41.22 7.33
C LEU A 565 4.02 41.36 8.61
N ALA A 566 4.01 42.54 9.24
CA ALA A 566 3.29 42.78 10.49
C ALA A 566 1.82 43.15 10.27
N SER A 567 1.53 43.94 9.23
CA SER A 567 0.16 44.39 8.92
C SER A 567 -0.54 43.54 7.86
N ASN A 568 0.17 42.61 7.22
CA ASN A 568 -0.34 41.76 6.14
C ASN A 568 -0.87 42.56 4.93
N THR A 569 -0.30 43.74 4.68
CA THR A 569 -0.67 44.60 3.54
C THR A 569 0.46 44.69 2.52
N ASN A 570 0.12 44.81 1.24
CA ASN A 570 1.09 45.11 0.19
C ASN A 570 0.97 46.58 -0.27
N ARG A 571 2.05 47.35 -0.18
CA ARG A 571 2.07 48.78 -0.53
C ARG A 571 1.96 49.06 -2.03
N LEU A 572 2.19 48.06 -2.88
CA LEU A 572 2.15 48.14 -4.35
C LEU A 572 0.85 47.56 -4.93
N GLY A 573 -0.09 47.15 -4.07
CA GLY A 573 -1.37 46.54 -4.44
C GLY A 573 -1.35 45.01 -4.34
N LEU A 574 -2.55 44.42 -4.29
CA LEU A 574 -2.75 42.96 -4.32
C LEU A 574 -2.89 42.52 -5.78
N HIS A 575 -1.79 42.05 -6.35
CA HIS A 575 -1.72 41.57 -7.73
C HIS A 575 -0.79 40.35 -7.83
N ASN A 576 -0.80 39.64 -8.94
CA ASN A 576 0.07 38.47 -9.14
C ASN A 576 1.57 38.82 -9.08
N GLY A 577 1.92 40.06 -9.43
CA GLY A 577 3.28 40.61 -9.27
C GLY A 577 3.74 40.77 -7.81
N ALA A 578 2.81 40.75 -6.85
CA ALA A 578 3.09 40.83 -5.42
C ALA A 578 3.74 39.56 -4.86
N ASN A 579 3.57 38.43 -5.55
CA ASN A 579 4.10 37.16 -5.11
C ASN A 579 5.55 36.99 -5.61
N PRO A 580 6.51 36.69 -4.73
CA PRO A 580 7.88 36.34 -5.13
C PRO A 580 7.92 35.10 -6.05
N THR A 581 9.09 34.79 -6.60
CA THR A 581 9.35 33.53 -7.30
C THR A 581 10.64 32.85 -6.83
N LEU A 582 10.91 31.62 -7.33
CA LEU A 582 12.18 30.94 -7.05
C LEU A 582 13.39 31.74 -7.56
N THR A 583 13.23 32.48 -8.66
CA THR A 583 14.27 33.40 -9.15
C THR A 583 14.55 34.53 -8.16
N ASP A 584 13.53 35.10 -7.51
CA ASP A 584 13.73 36.12 -6.48
C ASP A 584 14.50 35.54 -5.30
N LEU A 585 14.09 34.35 -4.82
CA LEU A 585 14.79 33.66 -3.73
C LEU A 585 16.25 33.36 -4.08
N TYR A 586 16.51 32.84 -5.29
CA TYR A 586 17.87 32.51 -5.75
C TYR A 586 18.80 33.73 -5.73
N ASN A 587 18.31 34.88 -6.21
CA ASN A 587 19.10 36.11 -6.26
C ASN A 587 19.35 36.67 -4.86
N LYS A 588 18.36 36.55 -3.96
CA LYS A 588 18.44 37.08 -2.59
C LYS A 588 19.50 36.38 -1.72
N VAL A 589 19.85 35.14 -2.03
CA VAL A 589 20.87 34.38 -1.27
C VAL A 589 22.19 35.13 -1.20
N ASP A 590 22.65 35.74 -2.30
CA ASP A 590 23.94 36.43 -2.29
C ASP A 590 23.93 37.63 -1.32
N ASP A 591 22.91 38.49 -1.46
CA ASP A 591 22.74 39.69 -0.64
C ASP A 591 22.69 39.36 0.86
N VAL A 592 21.88 38.36 1.25
CA VAL A 592 21.65 38.02 2.65
C VAL A 592 22.90 37.40 3.27
N VAL A 593 23.58 36.50 2.56
CA VAL A 593 24.79 35.86 3.12
C VAL A 593 25.92 36.88 3.29
N ASP A 594 26.10 37.79 2.32
CA ASP A 594 27.12 38.83 2.42
C ASP A 594 26.82 39.82 3.56
N LYS A 595 25.54 40.15 3.77
CA LYS A 595 25.07 41.01 4.89
C LYS A 595 25.26 40.37 6.26
N LEU A 596 25.09 39.05 6.39
CA LEU A 596 25.27 38.32 7.65
C LEU A 596 26.74 38.19 8.08
N GLY A 597 27.69 38.42 7.16
CA GLY A 597 29.11 38.59 7.51
C GLY A 597 29.83 37.31 7.98
N TYR A 598 29.47 36.14 7.44
CA TYR A 598 30.17 34.89 7.74
C TYR A 598 31.61 34.87 7.20
N GLY A 599 32.45 33.96 7.69
CA GLY A 599 33.78 33.71 7.13
C GLY A 599 33.73 33.33 5.65
N LYS A 600 34.80 33.57 4.88
CA LYS A 600 34.82 33.35 3.42
C LYS A 600 34.44 31.92 3.00
N GLU A 601 34.99 30.93 3.69
CA GLU A 601 34.72 29.51 3.41
C GLU A 601 33.25 29.16 3.67
N THR A 602 32.74 29.48 4.85
CA THR A 602 31.33 29.29 5.21
C THR A 602 30.37 30.04 4.28
N THR A 603 30.73 31.24 3.84
CA THR A 603 29.95 32.02 2.85
C THR A 603 29.84 31.26 1.54
N MET A 604 30.96 30.75 1.01
CA MET A 604 30.96 29.97 -0.23
C MET A 604 30.16 28.67 -0.09
N GLU A 605 30.28 27.97 1.05
CA GLU A 605 29.52 26.76 1.33
C GLU A 605 28.02 27.02 1.42
N ILE A 606 27.58 28.05 2.15
CA ILE A 606 26.17 28.42 2.29
C ILE A 606 25.58 28.80 0.93
N LYS A 607 26.26 29.71 0.20
CA LYS A 607 25.83 30.16 -1.13
C LYS A 607 25.75 28.98 -2.08
N GLY A 608 26.80 28.16 -2.18
CA GLY A 608 26.82 26.97 -3.03
C GLY A 608 25.70 25.99 -2.69
N SER A 609 25.47 25.73 -1.40
CA SER A 609 24.47 24.81 -0.88
C SER A 609 23.03 25.26 -1.19
N LEU A 610 22.65 26.48 -0.82
CA LEU A 610 21.29 27.00 -1.07
C LEU A 610 21.02 27.23 -2.55
N LYS A 611 21.96 27.88 -3.26
CA LYS A 611 21.77 28.20 -4.68
C LYS A 611 21.65 26.94 -5.52
N THR A 612 22.44 25.89 -5.26
CA THR A 612 22.32 24.63 -6.01
C THR A 612 20.94 23.99 -5.84
N ARG A 613 20.39 23.95 -4.63
CA ARG A 613 19.04 23.39 -4.37
C ARG A 613 17.93 24.24 -4.99
N ILE A 614 18.02 25.56 -4.87
CA ILE A 614 17.02 26.47 -5.48
C ILE A 614 17.10 26.38 -7.00
N ASP A 615 18.31 26.33 -7.58
CA ASP A 615 18.49 26.30 -9.02
C ASP A 615 18.06 24.97 -9.64
N SER A 616 18.22 23.85 -8.93
CA SER A 616 17.71 22.56 -9.41
C SER A 616 16.23 22.70 -9.75
N MET A 617 15.43 23.30 -8.87
CA MET A 617 13.99 23.54 -9.06
C MET A 617 13.65 24.57 -10.15
N ARG A 618 14.61 25.36 -10.64
CA ARG A 618 14.41 26.40 -11.67
C ARG A 618 14.72 25.94 -13.10
N ILE A 619 15.22 24.73 -13.28
CA ILE A 619 15.69 24.20 -14.57
C ILE A 619 14.63 23.26 -15.19
N GLY A 620 14.50 23.29 -16.52
CA GLY A 620 13.64 22.35 -17.27
C GLY A 620 12.14 22.55 -17.02
N GLY A 621 11.36 21.46 -17.15
CA GLY A 621 9.91 21.47 -16.94
C GLY A 621 9.50 21.78 -15.49
N LYS A 622 10.29 21.38 -14.49
CA LYS A 622 10.03 21.78 -13.10
C LYS A 622 10.22 23.28 -12.85
N GLY A 623 11.20 23.92 -13.51
CA GLY A 623 11.31 25.38 -13.48
C GLY A 623 10.14 26.10 -14.14
N LEU A 624 9.56 25.51 -15.19
CA LEU A 624 8.32 25.97 -15.81
C LEU A 624 7.10 25.85 -14.89
N MET A 625 7.06 24.80 -14.08
CA MET A 625 6.03 24.54 -13.10
C MET A 625 6.13 25.43 -11.86
N LEU A 626 7.33 25.60 -11.30
CA LEU A 626 7.57 26.20 -9.97
C LEU A 626 8.00 27.67 -10.00
N ASP A 627 8.78 28.10 -11.01
CA ASP A 627 9.23 29.50 -11.16
C ASP A 627 8.25 30.27 -12.05
N THR A 628 7.01 30.37 -11.57
CA THR A 628 5.90 31.07 -12.22
C THR A 628 5.29 32.08 -11.26
N ARG A 629 4.55 33.06 -11.80
CA ARG A 629 3.87 34.10 -11.02
C ARG A 629 2.58 33.63 -10.37
N ARG A 630 1.88 32.69 -11.03
CA ARG A 630 0.53 32.29 -10.67
C ARG A 630 0.41 30.78 -10.50
N THR A 631 -0.32 30.38 -9.47
CA THR A 631 -0.71 29.01 -9.22
C THR A 631 -1.99 28.69 -9.97
N MET A 632 -2.12 27.46 -10.45
CA MET A 632 -3.39 26.98 -10.96
C MET A 632 -4.46 27.02 -9.85
N PRO A 633 -5.66 27.61 -10.08
CA PRO A 633 -6.68 27.70 -9.04
C PRO A 633 -7.07 26.32 -8.50
N PHE A 634 -6.94 26.12 -7.19
CA PHE A 634 -7.11 24.82 -6.54
C PHE A 634 -8.55 24.29 -6.67
N GLU A 635 -9.56 25.17 -6.74
CA GLU A 635 -10.95 24.82 -7.04
C GLU A 635 -11.09 24.01 -8.34
N THR A 636 -10.19 24.25 -9.31
CA THR A 636 -10.22 23.61 -10.62
C THR A 636 -10.02 22.09 -10.50
N PHE A 637 -9.28 21.63 -9.50
CA PHE A 637 -8.91 20.22 -9.35
C PHE A 637 -9.33 19.59 -8.02
N LEU A 638 -9.68 20.37 -6.99
CA LEU A 638 -10.28 19.83 -5.75
C LEU A 638 -11.78 19.52 -5.93
N ASN A 639 -12.47 20.14 -6.88
CA ASN A 639 -13.90 19.88 -7.12
C ASN A 639 -14.16 18.73 -8.11
N LYS A 640 -13.10 18.09 -8.63
CA LYS A 640 -13.17 16.99 -9.60
C LYS A 640 -12.16 15.91 -9.21
N PRO A 641 -12.38 14.65 -9.60
CA PRO A 641 -11.34 13.63 -9.51
C PRO A 641 -10.08 14.08 -10.24
N THR A 642 -8.95 14.12 -9.56
CA THR A 642 -7.68 14.61 -10.11
C THR A 642 -6.53 13.70 -9.73
N ILE A 643 -5.59 13.50 -10.65
CA ILE A 643 -4.32 12.82 -10.43
C ILE A 643 -3.18 13.81 -10.73
N LEU A 644 -2.23 13.90 -9.80
CA LEU A 644 -0.96 14.59 -9.96
C LEU A 644 0.14 13.53 -10.05
N GLU A 645 0.73 13.40 -11.24
CA GLU A 645 1.82 12.47 -11.50
C GLU A 645 3.15 13.21 -11.40
N LEU A 646 4.01 12.75 -10.49
CA LEU A 646 5.30 13.36 -10.17
C LEU A 646 6.47 12.51 -10.69
N GLU A 647 6.20 11.46 -11.50
CA GLU A 647 7.24 10.58 -12.08
C GLU A 647 8.32 11.37 -12.82
N SER A 648 7.94 12.42 -13.55
CA SER A 648 8.84 13.28 -14.34
C SER A 648 9.65 14.29 -13.53
N LEU A 649 9.37 14.45 -12.22
CA LEU A 649 10.20 15.24 -11.32
C LEU A 649 11.48 14.46 -10.96
N GLY A 650 12.54 15.18 -10.58
CA GLY A 650 13.88 14.62 -10.42
C GLY A 650 14.03 13.63 -9.27
N ASP A 651 14.82 13.98 -8.27
CA ASP A 651 15.13 13.08 -7.16
C ASP A 651 14.02 13.01 -6.11
N ASP A 652 14.24 12.18 -5.09
CA ASP A 652 13.31 11.94 -4.00
C ASP A 652 13.05 13.20 -3.15
N ASP A 653 14.04 14.09 -3.05
CA ASP A 653 13.97 15.35 -2.28
C ASP A 653 13.10 16.38 -3.02
N GLU A 654 13.26 16.51 -4.35
CA GLU A 654 12.40 17.36 -5.19
C GLU A 654 10.94 16.89 -5.17
N LYS A 655 10.70 15.58 -5.17
CA LYS A 655 9.35 15.01 -5.03
C LYS A 655 8.76 15.31 -3.66
N CYS A 656 9.54 15.15 -2.59
CA CYS A 656 9.15 15.52 -1.22
C CYS A 656 8.75 17.01 -1.16
N PHE A 657 9.54 17.89 -1.76
CA PHE A 657 9.29 19.33 -1.82
C PHE A 657 7.95 19.64 -2.47
N VAL A 658 7.69 19.09 -3.65
CA VAL A 658 6.43 19.32 -4.36
C VAL A 658 5.23 18.75 -3.61
N MET A 659 5.34 17.56 -3.02
CA MET A 659 4.29 16.99 -2.17
C MET A 659 3.97 17.90 -0.98
N GLY A 660 5.00 18.43 -0.30
CA GLY A 660 4.86 19.38 0.78
C GLY A 660 4.19 20.69 0.33
N LEU A 661 4.57 21.23 -0.83
CA LEU A 661 3.94 22.42 -1.40
C LEU A 661 2.45 22.21 -1.68
N ILE A 662 2.07 21.09 -2.29
CA ILE A 662 0.67 20.78 -2.59
C ILE A 662 -0.14 20.73 -1.29
N LEU A 663 0.35 20.02 -0.27
CA LEU A 663 -0.36 19.89 1.01
C LEU A 663 -0.44 21.22 1.77
N THR A 664 0.62 22.01 1.79
CA THR A 664 0.63 23.36 2.37
C THR A 664 -0.39 24.25 1.66
N ARG A 665 -0.42 24.26 0.32
CA ARG A 665 -1.41 25.01 -0.46
C ARG A 665 -2.84 24.55 -0.18
N MET A 666 -3.08 23.24 -0.07
CA MET A 666 -4.41 22.72 0.28
C MET A 666 -4.85 23.20 1.66
N TYR A 667 -3.96 23.17 2.64
CA TYR A 667 -4.25 23.65 3.99
C TYR A 667 -4.57 25.15 4.02
N GLU A 668 -3.75 25.97 3.34
CA GLU A 668 -3.97 27.40 3.19
C GLU A 668 -5.29 27.71 2.46
N TYR A 669 -5.60 26.94 1.41
CA TYR A 669 -6.87 27.01 0.71
C TYR A 669 -8.05 26.76 1.66
N TYR A 670 -7.98 25.73 2.51
CA TYR A 670 -9.04 25.46 3.47
C TYR A 670 -9.18 26.55 4.54
N ILE A 671 -8.06 27.09 5.04
CA ILE A 671 -8.08 28.26 5.94
C ILE A 671 -8.79 29.44 5.29
N SER A 672 -8.50 29.73 4.01
CA SER A 672 -9.10 30.85 3.27
C SER A 672 -10.63 30.75 3.16
N LYS A 673 -11.17 29.53 3.13
CA LYS A 673 -12.62 29.30 3.05
C LYS A 673 -13.31 29.31 4.41
N GLY A 674 -12.55 29.21 5.51
CA GLY A 674 -13.08 29.14 6.88
C GLY A 674 -13.65 27.77 7.26
N THR A 675 -13.84 27.56 8.56
CA THR A 675 -14.43 26.33 9.11
C THR A 675 -15.96 26.43 9.19
N THR A 676 -16.63 25.28 9.08
CA THR A 676 -18.04 25.11 9.45
C THR A 676 -18.10 24.00 10.50
N GLU A 677 -18.96 24.11 11.52
CA GLU A 677 -19.07 23.03 12.51
C GLU A 677 -19.77 21.80 11.89
N LYS A 678 -19.26 20.60 12.19
CA LYS A 678 -19.75 19.29 11.69
C LYS A 678 -19.79 19.18 10.16
N VAL A 679 -18.61 19.07 9.55
CA VAL A 679 -18.50 18.88 8.10
C VAL A 679 -18.49 17.40 7.75
N ASP A 680 -19.44 16.97 6.93
CA ASP A 680 -19.41 15.67 6.25
C ASP A 680 -18.14 15.53 5.39
N LEU A 681 -17.79 14.32 4.95
CA LEU A 681 -16.69 14.15 4.01
C LEU A 681 -16.98 14.93 2.71
N LYS A 682 -16.10 15.86 2.34
CA LYS A 682 -16.20 16.69 1.13
C LYS A 682 -15.20 16.28 0.06
N HIS A 683 -13.99 15.88 0.44
CA HIS A 683 -12.92 15.54 -0.49
C HIS A 683 -11.96 14.51 0.11
N ILE A 684 -11.29 13.73 -0.74
CA ILE A 684 -10.28 12.74 -0.35
C ILE A 684 -8.95 13.03 -1.04
N THR A 685 -7.85 13.09 -0.30
CA THR A 685 -6.50 13.08 -0.88
C THR A 685 -5.81 11.76 -0.62
N VAL A 686 -5.30 11.12 -1.68
CA VAL A 686 -4.46 9.93 -1.63
C VAL A 686 -3.00 10.35 -1.75
N ILE A 687 -2.18 9.89 -0.81
CA ILE A 687 -0.73 10.13 -0.82
C ILE A 687 -0.02 8.77 -0.92
N GLU A 688 0.56 8.47 -2.08
CA GLU A 688 1.44 7.31 -2.27
C GLU A 688 2.86 7.64 -1.79
N GLU A 689 3.54 6.63 -1.20
CA GLU A 689 4.90 6.76 -0.65
C GLU A 689 5.06 7.94 0.32
N ALA A 690 4.08 8.10 1.21
CA ALA A 690 4.01 9.24 2.13
C ALA A 690 5.23 9.35 3.06
N HIS A 691 6.02 8.28 3.26
CA HIS A 691 7.27 8.34 4.03
C HIS A 691 8.30 9.35 3.49
N ARG A 692 8.17 9.79 2.23
CA ARG A 692 9.01 10.85 1.65
C ARG A 692 8.89 12.14 2.46
N LEU A 693 7.65 12.54 2.76
CA LEU A 693 7.32 13.76 3.50
C LEU A 693 7.06 13.51 4.99
N LEU A 694 6.38 12.42 5.33
CA LEU A 694 5.92 12.07 6.67
C LEU A 694 6.83 11.02 7.33
N GLY A 695 8.11 11.01 6.96
CA GLY A 695 9.08 10.02 7.40
C GLY A 695 9.59 10.25 8.82
N THR A 696 9.97 9.18 9.53
CA THR A 696 10.67 9.29 10.82
C THR A 696 12.02 9.98 10.66
N SER A 697 12.32 10.98 11.51
CA SER A 697 13.69 11.47 11.67
C SER A 697 14.50 10.51 12.54
N GLN A 698 15.59 9.93 12.01
CA GLN A 698 16.52 9.16 12.83
C GLN A 698 17.34 10.12 13.71
N ASN A 699 17.25 9.95 15.02
CA ASN A 699 17.99 10.71 16.03
C ASN A 699 19.42 10.17 16.16
N ASP A 700 20.30 10.44 15.20
CA ASP A 700 21.69 9.95 15.28
C ASP A 700 22.66 10.96 15.90
N ASN A 701 22.26 12.21 16.19
CA ASN A 701 23.15 13.13 16.88
C ASN A 701 22.44 14.22 17.72
N PRO A 702 22.52 14.19 19.07
CA PRO A 702 21.89 15.20 19.93
C PRO A 702 22.49 16.62 19.81
N TYR A 703 23.64 16.78 19.14
CA TYR A 703 24.30 18.07 18.93
C TYR A 703 23.86 18.80 17.64
N VAL A 704 23.09 18.13 16.77
CA VAL A 704 22.55 18.72 15.53
C VAL A 704 21.04 18.85 15.71
N GLY A 705 20.53 20.08 15.71
CA GLY A 705 19.09 20.33 15.85
C GLY A 705 18.29 19.56 14.80
N ASN A 706 17.30 18.77 15.24
CA ASN A 706 16.45 17.94 14.37
C ASN A 706 15.39 18.80 13.64
N THR A 707 15.83 19.63 12.70
CA THR A 707 14.98 20.53 11.87
C THR A 707 13.98 19.74 11.02
N ARG A 708 14.40 18.58 10.49
CA ARG A 708 13.53 17.68 9.73
C ARG A 708 12.40 17.12 10.59
N GLY A 709 12.69 16.68 11.82
CA GLY A 709 11.68 16.17 12.76
C GLY A 709 10.59 17.20 13.08
N LYS A 710 10.97 18.45 13.36
CA LYS A 710 10.01 19.56 13.57
C LYS A 710 9.14 19.84 12.34
N SER A 711 9.72 19.66 11.15
CA SER A 711 9.00 19.87 9.89
C SER A 711 7.98 18.75 9.67
N VAL A 712 8.36 17.49 9.94
CA VAL A 712 7.44 16.35 9.91
C VAL A 712 6.28 16.54 10.90
N GLU A 713 6.58 17.00 12.12
CA GLU A 713 5.56 17.36 13.12
C GLU A 713 4.55 18.38 12.58
N THR A 714 5.03 19.42 11.91
CA THR A 714 4.19 20.43 11.24
C THR A 714 3.22 19.78 10.25
N PHE A 715 3.71 18.88 9.38
CA PHE A 715 2.83 18.18 8.43
C PHE A 715 1.86 17.22 9.13
N THR A 716 2.27 16.54 10.20
CA THR A 716 1.34 15.70 10.97
C THR A 716 0.21 16.51 11.61
N ASN A 717 0.50 17.73 12.07
CA ASN A 717 -0.50 18.66 12.61
C ASN A 717 -1.44 19.17 11.51
N ILE A 718 -0.91 19.52 10.33
CA ILE A 718 -1.73 19.87 9.17
C ILE A 718 -2.74 18.75 8.88
N LEU A 719 -2.30 17.49 8.80
CA LEU A 719 -3.21 16.36 8.55
C LEU A 719 -4.30 16.24 9.63
N ALA A 720 -3.94 16.45 10.90
CA ALA A 720 -4.90 16.39 12.01
C ALA A 720 -5.91 17.55 12.00
N GLU A 721 -5.57 18.71 11.44
CA GLU A 721 -6.42 19.90 11.39
C GLU A 721 -7.33 19.93 10.16
N ILE A 722 -6.84 19.50 8.99
CA ILE A 722 -7.62 19.51 7.74
C ILE A 722 -8.92 18.70 7.82
N ARG A 723 -9.00 17.72 8.74
CA ARG A 723 -10.23 16.96 9.01
C ARG A 723 -11.43 17.85 9.33
N ALA A 724 -11.21 19.01 9.95
CA ALA A 724 -12.28 19.96 10.31
C ALA A 724 -12.96 20.57 9.08
N TYR A 725 -12.31 20.51 7.91
CA TYR A 725 -12.81 21.04 6.65
C TYR A 725 -13.48 19.97 5.77
N GLY A 726 -13.61 18.73 6.25
CA GLY A 726 -14.15 17.61 5.48
C GLY A 726 -13.15 16.98 4.51
N GLU A 727 -11.85 17.17 4.75
CA GLU A 727 -10.77 16.54 3.99
C GLU A 727 -10.34 15.22 4.65
N GLY A 728 -10.61 14.10 3.97
CA GLY A 728 -10.09 12.80 4.36
C GLY A 728 -8.77 12.49 3.64
N ILE A 729 -7.84 11.82 4.32
CA ILE A 729 -6.53 11.49 3.74
C ILE A 729 -6.37 9.98 3.71
N LEU A 730 -5.98 9.41 2.58
CA LEU A 730 -5.66 8.00 2.42
C LEU A 730 -4.17 7.84 2.10
N ILE A 731 -3.43 7.28 3.04
CA ILE A 731 -1.98 7.06 2.90
C ILE A 731 -1.73 5.64 2.39
N SER A 732 -0.93 5.51 1.33
CA SER A 732 -0.46 4.23 0.80
C SER A 732 1.02 4.06 1.07
N GLU A 733 1.40 3.04 1.85
CA GLU A 733 2.79 2.82 2.26
C GLU A 733 3.21 1.34 2.18
N GLN A 734 4.45 1.08 1.80
CA GLN A 734 5.03 -0.26 1.76
C GLN A 734 5.63 -0.66 3.10
N ILE A 735 6.34 0.27 3.74
CA ILE A 735 7.09 0.07 4.98
C ILE A 735 6.52 1.01 6.04
N PRO A 736 5.47 0.60 6.79
CA PRO A 736 4.79 1.48 7.74
C PRO A 736 5.72 2.05 8.81
N THR A 737 6.78 1.35 9.21
CA THR A 737 7.76 1.84 10.19
C THR A 737 8.60 3.03 9.71
N LYS A 738 8.62 3.33 8.40
CA LYS A 738 9.22 4.56 7.89
C LYS A 738 8.37 5.81 8.17
N LEU A 739 7.08 5.66 8.43
CA LEU A 739 6.19 6.79 8.72
C LEU A 739 6.33 7.24 10.17
N ALA A 740 6.14 8.54 10.40
CA ALA A 740 6.07 9.09 11.75
C ALA A 740 5.01 8.34 12.60
N PRO A 741 5.31 8.00 13.87
CA PRO A 741 4.41 7.20 14.72
C PRO A 741 2.99 7.77 14.84
N ASP A 742 2.86 9.09 14.81
CA ASP A 742 1.57 9.78 14.94
C ASP A 742 0.66 9.55 13.73
N ILE A 743 1.22 9.26 12.55
CA ILE A 743 0.44 8.87 11.37
C ILE A 743 -0.20 7.49 11.58
N LEU A 744 0.54 6.52 12.14
CA LEU A 744 -0.01 5.19 12.43
C LEU A 744 -1.10 5.27 13.50
N LYS A 745 -0.95 6.14 14.50
CA LYS A 745 -1.92 6.29 15.60
C LYS A 745 -3.17 7.06 15.17
N ASN A 746 -3.01 8.16 14.43
CA ASN A 746 -4.09 9.12 14.14
C ASN A 746 -4.93 8.76 12.90
N THR A 747 -4.55 7.74 12.14
CA THR A 747 -5.36 7.22 11.02
C THR A 747 -6.43 6.25 11.52
N ASN A 748 -7.70 6.51 11.23
CA ASN A 748 -8.82 5.69 11.67
C ASN A 748 -8.91 4.35 10.91
N LEU A 749 -9.11 4.42 9.59
CA LEU A 749 -9.20 3.23 8.76
C LEU A 749 -7.81 2.64 8.56
N LYS A 750 -7.63 1.36 8.83
CA LYS A 750 -6.37 0.64 8.59
C LYS A 750 -6.63 -0.58 7.73
N ILE A 751 -5.93 -0.67 6.61
CA ILE A 751 -6.01 -1.80 5.67
C ILE A 751 -4.59 -2.36 5.52
N MET A 752 -4.35 -3.52 6.10
CA MET A 752 -3.08 -4.21 6.05
C MET A 752 -3.14 -5.40 5.09
N HIS A 753 -2.57 -5.24 3.90
CA HIS A 753 -2.27 -6.35 2.99
C HIS A 753 -1.05 -7.13 3.48
N ARG A 754 -0.53 -8.06 2.68
CA ARG A 754 0.64 -8.88 3.03
C ARG A 754 1.86 -8.04 3.43
N ILE A 755 2.33 -8.22 4.67
CA ILE A 755 3.58 -7.66 5.22
C ILE A 755 4.44 -8.81 5.77
N VAL A 756 5.73 -8.81 5.41
CA VAL A 756 6.70 -9.87 5.76
C VAL A 756 7.73 -9.43 6.81
N ALA A 757 8.02 -8.14 6.93
CA ALA A 757 8.88 -7.64 7.99
C ALA A 757 8.16 -7.68 9.35
N GLU A 758 8.85 -8.14 10.40
CA GLU A 758 8.24 -8.39 11.70
C GLU A 758 7.93 -7.10 12.46
N ASP A 759 8.84 -6.15 12.44
CA ASP A 759 8.71 -4.81 12.98
C ASP A 759 7.50 -4.07 12.38
N ASP A 760 7.36 -4.07 11.05
CA ASP A 760 6.21 -3.52 10.33
C ASP A 760 4.89 -4.19 10.76
N ARG A 761 4.88 -5.53 10.84
CA ARG A 761 3.70 -6.27 11.30
C ARG A 761 3.35 -5.92 12.74
N LYS A 762 4.33 -5.85 13.64
CA LYS A 762 4.12 -5.54 15.06
C LYS A 762 3.57 -4.13 15.23
N ALA A 763 4.15 -3.14 14.54
CA ALA A 763 3.68 -1.75 14.56
C ALA A 763 2.22 -1.64 14.11
N MET A 764 1.87 -2.26 12.98
CA MET A 764 0.49 -2.24 12.49
C MET A 764 -0.46 -3.03 13.39
N SER A 765 -0.08 -4.24 13.82
CA SER A 765 -0.93 -5.11 14.64
C SER A 765 -1.32 -4.46 15.96
N ALA A 766 -0.38 -3.73 16.59
CA ALA A 766 -0.63 -2.97 17.81
C ALA A 766 -1.71 -1.88 17.64
N THR A 767 -1.81 -1.28 16.45
CA THR A 767 -2.80 -0.23 16.15
C THR A 767 -4.14 -0.76 15.61
N MET A 768 -4.22 -2.06 15.30
CA MET A 768 -5.40 -2.73 14.72
C MET A 768 -6.04 -3.76 15.67
N ASN A 769 -5.53 -3.86 16.89
CA ASN A 769 -5.90 -4.89 17.87
C ASN A 769 -5.82 -6.32 17.28
N ILE A 770 -4.69 -6.61 16.62
CA ILE A 770 -4.38 -7.92 16.03
C ILE A 770 -3.45 -8.67 16.99
N LEU A 771 -3.80 -9.93 17.29
CA LEU A 771 -2.98 -10.81 18.12
C LEU A 771 -1.76 -11.31 17.36
N GLU A 772 -0.69 -11.68 18.07
CA GLU A 772 0.58 -12.12 17.45
C GLU A 772 0.40 -13.28 16.46
N GLN A 773 -0.49 -14.23 16.77
CA GLN A 773 -0.80 -15.37 15.91
C GLN A 773 -1.54 -14.95 14.63
N GLU A 774 -2.49 -14.02 14.75
CA GLU A 774 -3.19 -13.42 13.61
C GLU A 774 -2.22 -12.63 12.73
N ALA A 775 -1.25 -11.94 13.34
CA ALA A 775 -0.21 -11.22 12.62
C ALA A 775 0.68 -12.18 11.79
N LEU A 776 0.99 -13.38 12.28
CA LEU A 776 1.70 -14.40 11.49
C LEU A 776 0.92 -14.81 10.24
N MET A 777 -0.41 -14.92 10.33
CA MET A 777 -1.26 -15.25 9.18
C MET A 777 -1.16 -14.22 8.04
N VAL A 778 -0.95 -12.94 8.36
CA VAL A 778 -0.82 -11.83 7.40
C VAL A 778 0.32 -12.07 6.40
N THR A 779 1.39 -12.76 6.81
CA THR A 779 2.52 -13.10 5.92
C THR A 779 2.11 -13.99 4.74
N THR A 780 1.00 -14.73 4.89
CA THR A 780 0.49 -15.69 3.91
C THR A 780 -0.63 -15.14 3.02
N PHE A 781 -1.02 -13.87 3.19
CA PHE A 781 -2.09 -13.27 2.41
C PHE A 781 -1.73 -13.21 0.93
N SER A 782 -2.58 -13.79 0.08
CA SER A 782 -2.46 -13.61 -1.38
C SER A 782 -2.86 -12.18 -1.79
N PRO A 783 -2.53 -11.75 -3.01
CA PRO A 783 -2.93 -10.42 -3.48
C PRO A 783 -4.45 -10.14 -3.37
N GLY A 784 -4.79 -8.95 -2.87
CA GLY A 784 -6.17 -8.50 -2.65
C GLY A 784 -6.84 -9.10 -1.40
N TYR A 785 -6.09 -9.79 -0.54
CA TYR A 785 -6.55 -10.17 0.79
C TYR A 785 -5.89 -9.26 1.83
N ALA A 786 -6.68 -8.74 2.76
CA ALA A 786 -6.21 -7.79 3.76
C ALA A 786 -6.84 -8.01 5.13
N ALA A 787 -6.15 -7.59 6.19
CA ALA A 787 -6.73 -7.36 7.50
C ALA A 787 -7.23 -5.90 7.52
N VAL A 788 -8.46 -5.67 7.98
CA VAL A 788 -9.08 -4.34 8.02
C VAL A 788 -9.58 -4.02 9.40
N TYR A 789 -9.34 -2.79 9.84
CA TYR A 789 -9.77 -2.26 11.12
C TYR A 789 -10.22 -0.80 10.95
N SER A 790 -11.24 -0.40 11.70
CA SER A 790 -11.62 1.00 11.87
C SER A 790 -12.01 1.21 13.34
N GLU A 791 -11.84 2.43 13.84
CA GLU A 791 -12.31 2.86 15.15
C GLU A 791 -13.75 2.40 15.41
N GLY A 792 -13.99 1.86 16.61
CA GLY A 792 -15.24 1.22 17.00
C GLY A 792 -15.24 -0.30 16.82
N ASP A 793 -14.32 -0.86 16.03
CA ASP A 793 -14.16 -2.30 15.92
C ASP A 793 -13.49 -2.90 17.16
N THR A 794 -13.96 -4.09 17.56
CA THR A 794 -13.34 -4.85 18.67
C THR A 794 -12.07 -5.60 18.26
N GLY A 795 -11.70 -5.57 16.98
CA GLY A 795 -10.55 -6.25 16.40
C GLY A 795 -10.61 -6.25 14.87
N ALA A 796 -9.52 -6.64 14.22
CA ALA A 796 -9.46 -6.65 12.76
C ALA A 796 -10.30 -7.76 12.11
N TYR A 797 -10.66 -7.53 10.85
CA TYR A 797 -11.42 -8.44 10.00
C TYR A 797 -10.55 -8.91 8.84
N TYR A 798 -10.64 -10.19 8.47
CA TYR A 798 -9.99 -10.70 7.27
C TYR A 798 -10.93 -10.50 6.08
N VAL A 799 -10.49 -9.76 5.05
CA VAL A 799 -11.36 -9.40 3.92
C VAL A 799 -10.72 -9.72 2.57
N LYS A 800 -11.56 -10.08 1.60
CA LYS A 800 -11.22 -10.08 0.18
C LYS A 800 -11.65 -8.77 -0.45
N VAL A 801 -10.70 -7.96 -0.88
CA VAL A 801 -10.94 -6.73 -1.63
C VAL A 801 -11.34 -7.08 -3.07
N PRO A 802 -12.42 -6.51 -3.62
CA PRO A 802 -12.80 -6.70 -5.01
C PRO A 802 -11.70 -6.23 -5.98
N TYR A 803 -11.56 -6.94 -7.09
CA TYR A 803 -10.61 -6.53 -8.12
C TYR A 803 -11.17 -5.35 -8.92
N SER A 804 -10.43 -4.25 -8.96
CA SER A 804 -10.84 -2.98 -9.58
C SER A 804 -9.76 -2.37 -10.48
N LYS A 805 -8.60 -3.03 -10.66
CA LYS A 805 -7.60 -2.57 -11.62
C LYS A 805 -8.12 -2.69 -13.04
N ILE A 806 -7.85 -1.67 -13.84
CA ILE A 806 -8.23 -1.60 -15.26
C ILE A 806 -7.11 -2.26 -16.06
N LYS A 807 -7.45 -3.29 -16.85
CA LYS A 807 -6.48 -3.91 -17.78
C LYS A 807 -6.19 -2.91 -18.88
N ALA A 808 -4.95 -2.43 -18.96
CA ALA A 808 -4.54 -1.55 -20.05
C ALA A 808 -4.67 -2.31 -21.38
N THR A 809 -5.46 -1.77 -22.31
CA THR A 809 -5.40 -2.15 -23.72
C THR A 809 -4.06 -1.69 -24.27
N SER A 810 -3.28 -2.64 -24.78
CA SER A 810 -1.83 -2.53 -24.99
C SER A 810 -1.41 -1.86 -26.31
N SER A 811 -2.21 -0.95 -26.89
CA SER A 811 -1.95 -0.44 -28.26
C SER A 811 -1.97 1.07 -28.45
N GLU A 812 -2.34 1.88 -27.45
CA GLU A 812 -2.45 3.34 -27.63
C GLU A 812 -1.43 4.10 -26.79
N ASN A 813 -0.85 5.17 -27.36
CA ASN A 813 0.03 6.09 -26.65
C ASN A 813 -0.79 6.83 -25.58
N LYS A 814 -0.72 6.36 -24.33
CA LYS A 814 -1.52 6.88 -23.21
C LYS A 814 -1.32 8.38 -22.98
N ASP A 815 -0.11 8.90 -23.22
CA ASP A 815 0.18 10.32 -23.03
C ASP A 815 -0.56 11.18 -24.06
N TYR A 816 -0.68 10.70 -25.30
CA TYR A 816 -1.48 11.36 -26.33
C TYR A 816 -2.98 11.38 -25.98
N LEU A 817 -3.49 10.27 -25.42
CA LEU A 817 -4.89 10.20 -24.95
C LEU A 817 -5.15 11.16 -23.80
N ILE A 818 -4.23 11.23 -22.82
CA ILE A 818 -4.30 12.19 -21.71
C ILE A 818 -4.33 13.61 -22.27
N LYS A 819 -3.37 13.94 -23.14
CA LYS A 819 -3.28 15.27 -23.74
C LYS A 819 -4.59 15.68 -24.41
N ASN A 820 -5.18 14.82 -25.23
CA ASN A 820 -6.45 15.11 -25.89
C ASN A 820 -7.61 15.23 -24.88
N ALA A 821 -7.72 14.32 -23.92
CA ALA A 821 -8.78 14.35 -22.91
C ALA A 821 -8.72 15.61 -22.03
N MET A 822 -7.51 16.17 -21.84
CA MET A 822 -7.28 17.32 -20.98
C MET A 822 -7.34 18.68 -21.71
N LEU A 823 -7.23 18.70 -23.04
CA LEU A 823 -7.29 19.94 -23.85
C LEU A 823 -8.71 20.50 -24.00
N ASP A 824 -9.74 19.65 -24.08
CA ASP A 824 -11.14 20.06 -24.25
C ASP A 824 -11.75 20.82 -23.03
N PRO A 825 -11.42 20.48 -21.75
CA PRO A 825 -12.07 21.10 -20.59
C PRO A 825 -11.45 22.41 -20.06
N ILE A 826 -10.27 22.85 -20.53
CA ILE A 826 -9.65 24.08 -20.02
C ILE A 826 -10.30 25.31 -20.66
N GLN A 827 -11.07 26.04 -19.87
CA GLN A 827 -11.67 27.31 -20.27
C GLN A 827 -10.66 28.47 -20.32
N ASP A 828 -9.53 28.40 -19.60
CA ASP A 828 -8.54 29.49 -19.56
C ASP A 828 -7.10 29.01 -19.79
N LYS A 829 -6.55 29.26 -20.98
CA LYS A 829 -5.14 28.96 -21.31
C LYS A 829 -4.14 29.75 -20.45
N LYS A 830 -4.56 30.83 -19.77
CA LYS A 830 -3.70 31.60 -18.86
C LYS A 830 -3.17 30.77 -17.71
N THR A 831 -3.92 29.76 -17.23
CA THR A 831 -3.48 28.93 -16.09
C THR A 831 -2.32 28.00 -16.44
N LEU A 832 -2.02 27.82 -17.73
CA LEU A 832 -0.87 27.04 -18.21
C LEU A 832 0.34 27.93 -18.55
N ALA A 833 0.14 29.24 -18.60
CA ALA A 833 1.14 30.22 -18.98
C ALA A 833 2.05 30.57 -17.78
N PRO A 834 3.37 30.37 -17.89
CA PRO A 834 4.30 30.70 -16.79
C PRO A 834 4.49 32.20 -16.58
N TYR A 835 4.21 33.01 -17.61
CA TYR A 835 4.37 34.46 -17.68
C TYR A 835 3.06 35.10 -18.18
N GLU A 836 2.75 36.31 -17.72
CA GLU A 836 1.46 36.97 -18.01
C GLU A 836 1.26 37.19 -19.52
N GLY A 837 2.32 37.62 -20.21
CA GLY A 837 2.28 37.83 -21.66
C GLY A 837 2.12 36.54 -22.48
N CYS A 838 2.49 35.37 -21.95
CA CYS A 838 2.45 34.12 -22.74
C CYS A 838 1.03 33.77 -23.19
N ALA A 839 0.02 34.04 -22.37
CA ALA A 839 -1.36 33.67 -22.71
C ALA A 839 -1.95 34.51 -23.86
N LYS A 840 -1.52 35.78 -23.99
CA LYS A 840 -1.98 36.70 -25.03
C LYS A 840 -1.15 36.56 -26.32
N TYR A 841 0.16 36.41 -26.18
CA TYR A 841 1.09 36.57 -27.30
C TYR A 841 1.68 35.27 -27.84
N CYS A 842 1.69 34.18 -27.06
CA CYS A 842 2.31 32.94 -27.45
C CYS A 842 1.31 31.98 -28.10
N SER A 843 1.53 31.62 -29.35
CA SER A 843 0.72 30.61 -30.04
C SER A 843 0.96 29.19 -29.51
N ASN A 844 2.19 28.90 -29.09
CA ASN A 844 2.62 27.62 -28.53
C ASN A 844 3.29 27.84 -27.17
N ILE A 845 2.47 28.00 -26.12
CA ILE A 845 2.92 28.28 -24.75
C ILE A 845 4.07 27.33 -24.37
N CYS A 846 5.19 27.93 -23.93
CA CYS A 846 6.40 27.27 -23.44
C CYS A 846 7.23 26.46 -24.45
N GLN A 847 6.79 26.26 -25.70
CA GLN A 847 7.56 25.50 -26.71
C GLN A 847 8.97 26.08 -26.91
N TYR A 848 9.08 27.41 -26.93
CA TYR A 848 10.33 28.12 -27.23
C TYR A 848 11.00 28.72 -25.99
N LYS A 849 10.57 28.37 -24.76
CA LYS A 849 11.00 29.08 -23.54
C LYS A 849 12.53 29.15 -23.38
N ASN A 850 13.23 28.03 -23.51
CA ASN A 850 14.68 28.01 -23.29
C ASN A 850 15.42 28.85 -24.34
N LEU A 851 15.02 28.75 -25.60
CA LEU A 851 15.59 29.55 -26.69
C LEU A 851 15.26 31.03 -26.49
N GLY A 852 13.99 31.37 -26.24
CA GLY A 852 13.55 32.73 -25.95
C GLY A 852 14.26 33.35 -24.74
N ARG A 853 14.47 32.58 -23.66
CA ARG A 853 15.23 33.03 -22.48
C ARG A 853 16.70 33.28 -22.82
N ASN A 854 17.33 32.40 -23.59
CA ASN A 854 18.72 32.57 -24.03
C ASN A 854 18.88 33.81 -24.91
N VAL A 855 18.01 33.96 -25.91
CA VAL A 855 17.94 35.14 -26.79
C VAL A 855 17.73 36.40 -25.96
N SER A 856 16.78 36.39 -25.02
CA SER A 856 16.50 37.54 -24.16
C SER A 856 17.72 38.01 -23.36
N ARG A 857 18.68 37.11 -23.07
CA ARG A 857 19.90 37.38 -22.30
C ARG A 857 21.12 37.71 -23.18
N LYS A 858 21.02 37.59 -24.51
CA LYS A 858 22.12 37.98 -25.41
C LYS A 858 22.42 39.47 -25.28
N ARG A 859 23.66 39.85 -25.57
CA ARG A 859 24.14 41.24 -25.56
C ARG A 859 23.29 42.18 -26.40
N LEU A 860 22.70 41.66 -27.48
CA LEU A 860 21.88 42.42 -28.43
C LEU A 860 20.37 42.49 -28.05
N PHE A 861 19.96 41.95 -26.89
CA PHE A 861 18.55 41.93 -26.48
C PHE A 861 18.28 42.65 -25.14
N LEU A 862 18.54 42.03 -23.98
CA LEU A 862 18.22 42.63 -22.67
C LEU A 862 18.80 44.03 -22.48
N PRO A 863 20.09 44.27 -22.81
CA PRO A 863 20.68 45.60 -22.65
C PRO A 863 20.07 46.64 -23.58
N LYS A 864 19.36 46.22 -24.65
CA LYS A 864 18.76 47.09 -25.66
C LYS A 864 17.35 47.57 -25.31
N ILE A 865 16.67 46.94 -24.34
CA ILE A 865 15.36 47.39 -23.84
C ILE A 865 15.41 48.83 -23.31
N PRO A 866 16.39 49.23 -22.46
CA PRO A 866 16.64 50.63 -22.13
C PRO A 866 16.69 51.57 -23.33
N TYR A 867 17.44 51.18 -24.37
CA TYR A 867 17.66 52.00 -25.54
C TYR A 867 16.40 52.15 -26.37
N LEU A 868 15.64 51.06 -26.50
CA LEU A 868 14.31 51.07 -27.11
C LEU A 868 13.40 52.09 -26.43
N ILE A 869 13.32 52.07 -25.10
CA ILE A 869 12.44 52.98 -24.35
C ILE A 869 12.89 54.44 -24.50
N LEU A 870 14.19 54.72 -24.40
CA LEU A 870 14.72 56.08 -24.59
C LEU A 870 14.50 56.60 -26.01
N ALA A 871 14.69 55.75 -27.03
CA ALA A 871 14.44 56.10 -28.43
C ALA A 871 12.95 56.34 -28.71
N MET A 872 12.05 55.64 -28.03
CA MET A 872 10.60 55.90 -28.10
C MET A 872 10.21 57.22 -27.45
N LEU A 873 10.83 57.58 -26.32
CA LEU A 873 10.55 58.85 -25.62
C LEU A 873 11.04 60.10 -26.38
N ASP A 874 12.02 59.94 -27.26
CA ASP A 874 12.64 61.02 -28.05
C ASP A 874 12.26 60.97 -29.54
N ASP A 875 11.34 60.08 -29.92
CA ASP A 875 10.93 59.85 -31.31
C ASP A 875 12.13 59.65 -32.27
N ALA A 876 13.15 58.94 -31.82
CA ALA A 876 14.46 58.89 -32.47
C ALA A 876 14.42 58.13 -33.81
N PRO A 877 15.03 58.65 -34.89
CA PRO A 877 15.07 57.98 -36.21
C PRO A 877 15.75 56.60 -36.20
N SER A 878 16.60 56.33 -35.21
CA SER A 878 17.32 55.05 -35.06
C SER A 878 16.48 53.92 -34.46
N LEU A 879 15.22 54.19 -34.06
CA LEU A 879 14.31 53.22 -33.46
C LEU A 879 14.11 51.93 -34.31
N PRO A 880 13.96 52.00 -35.65
CA PRO A 880 13.88 50.80 -36.50
C PRO A 880 15.15 49.93 -36.42
N GLU A 881 16.33 50.55 -36.30
CA GLU A 881 17.60 49.81 -36.19
C GLU A 881 17.69 49.04 -34.86
N ILE A 882 17.23 49.63 -33.75
CA ILE A 882 17.17 48.95 -32.44
C ILE A 882 16.28 47.72 -32.51
N LEU A 883 15.08 47.89 -33.07
CA LEU A 883 14.10 46.82 -33.22
C LEU A 883 14.63 45.71 -34.15
N ALA A 884 15.30 46.07 -35.24
CA ALA A 884 15.97 45.12 -36.14
C ALA A 884 17.08 44.35 -35.42
N GLN A 885 17.94 45.02 -34.64
CA GLN A 885 18.99 44.36 -33.84
C GLN A 885 18.41 43.39 -32.79
N MET A 886 17.31 43.77 -32.14
CA MET A 886 16.60 42.91 -31.20
C MET A 886 15.96 41.70 -31.90
N ALA A 887 15.37 41.89 -33.09
CA ALA A 887 14.82 40.81 -33.91
C ALA A 887 15.93 39.83 -34.35
N GLU A 888 17.06 40.35 -34.82
CA GLU A 888 18.19 39.56 -35.32
C GLU A 888 18.93 38.79 -34.22
N SER A 889 18.79 39.20 -32.96
CA SER A 889 19.33 38.47 -31.81
C SER A 889 18.85 37.02 -31.73
N GLY A 890 17.68 36.72 -32.29
CA GLY A 890 17.08 35.39 -32.32
C GLY A 890 17.10 34.68 -33.67
N ARG A 891 17.76 35.24 -34.71
CA ARG A 891 17.72 34.71 -36.08
C ARG A 891 18.28 33.29 -36.17
N GLU A 892 19.45 33.04 -35.59
CA GLU A 892 20.10 31.71 -35.63
C GLU A 892 19.23 30.62 -34.97
N GLU A 893 18.71 30.89 -33.77
CA GLU A 893 17.79 29.97 -33.09
C GLU A 893 16.46 29.82 -33.84
N GLY A 894 16.00 30.88 -34.49
CA GLY A 894 14.82 30.92 -35.35
C GLY A 894 14.93 30.03 -36.57
N GLU A 895 16.08 30.04 -37.24
CA GLU A 895 16.38 29.18 -38.40
C GLU A 895 16.43 27.70 -38.01
N LEU A 896 17.11 27.38 -36.89
CA LEU A 896 17.20 26.01 -36.36
C LEU A 896 15.83 25.43 -35.97
N SER A 897 14.95 26.26 -35.41
CA SER A 897 13.62 25.87 -34.93
C SER A 897 12.50 26.05 -35.98
N LYS A 898 12.82 26.62 -37.15
CA LYS A 898 11.87 27.02 -38.20
C LYS A 898 10.75 27.97 -37.72
N ASN A 899 10.98 28.74 -36.64
CA ASN A 899 10.01 29.70 -36.12
C ASN A 899 10.68 30.88 -35.39
N ALA A 900 11.38 31.73 -36.16
CA ALA A 900 12.04 32.93 -35.64
C ALA A 900 11.09 33.89 -34.91
N VAL A 901 9.89 34.12 -35.47
CA VAL A 901 8.88 35.01 -34.87
C VAL A 901 8.44 34.50 -33.50
N GLY A 902 8.17 33.20 -33.36
CA GLY A 902 7.78 32.60 -32.08
C GLY A 902 8.86 32.71 -30.98
N ILE A 903 10.13 32.54 -31.36
CA ILE A 903 11.26 32.74 -30.43
C ILE A 903 11.41 34.20 -30.04
N GLY A 904 11.32 35.12 -31.00
CA GLY A 904 11.39 36.56 -30.75
C GLY A 904 10.29 37.05 -29.81
N ILE A 905 9.03 36.63 -30.03
CA ILE A 905 7.92 36.92 -29.13
C ILE A 905 8.21 36.38 -27.72
N CYS A 906 8.70 35.14 -27.61
CA CYS A 906 9.06 34.56 -26.32
C CYS A 906 10.17 35.35 -25.63
N ALA A 907 11.19 35.79 -26.37
CA ALA A 907 12.27 36.62 -25.84
C ALA A 907 11.77 37.99 -25.36
N LEU A 908 10.86 38.63 -26.11
CA LEU A 908 10.24 39.91 -25.74
C LEU A 908 9.43 39.79 -24.47
N VAL A 909 8.52 38.82 -24.39
CA VAL A 909 7.70 38.58 -23.19
C VAL A 909 8.59 38.43 -21.96
N HIS A 910 9.62 37.58 -22.04
CA HIS A 910 10.52 37.34 -20.92
C HIS A 910 11.39 38.56 -20.57
N GLY A 911 11.99 39.19 -21.58
CA GLY A 911 12.92 40.30 -21.39
C GLY A 911 12.24 41.54 -20.83
N LEU A 912 11.08 41.90 -21.38
CA LEU A 912 10.28 43.03 -20.92
C LEU A 912 9.68 42.77 -19.54
N GLU A 913 9.20 41.54 -19.28
CA GLU A 913 8.69 41.19 -17.96
C GLU A 913 9.79 41.35 -16.89
N TYR A 914 10.99 40.82 -17.15
CA TYR A 914 12.14 40.97 -16.26
C TYR A 914 12.54 42.44 -16.07
N PHE A 915 12.62 43.20 -17.16
CA PHE A 915 13.00 44.60 -17.12
C PHE A 915 12.01 45.43 -16.29
N PHE A 916 10.71 45.38 -16.60
CA PHE A 916 9.71 46.17 -15.88
C PHE A 916 9.49 45.72 -14.44
N ASP A 917 9.74 44.45 -14.11
CA ASP A 917 9.73 43.98 -12.73
C ASP A 917 10.81 44.70 -11.89
N GLN A 918 12.01 44.87 -12.44
CA GLN A 918 13.09 45.60 -11.75
C GLN A 918 12.82 47.11 -11.65
N VAL A 919 12.28 47.70 -12.72
CA VAL A 919 11.98 49.15 -12.77
C VAL A 919 10.85 49.48 -11.78
N SER A 920 9.75 48.74 -11.84
CA SER A 920 8.55 48.99 -11.03
C SER A 920 8.83 48.95 -9.52
N LEU A 921 9.60 47.96 -9.05
CA LEU A 921 9.97 47.85 -7.63
C LEU A 921 10.79 49.06 -7.15
N ARG A 922 11.68 49.59 -8.01
CA ARG A 922 12.51 50.75 -7.68
C ARG A 922 11.72 52.05 -7.62
N TYR A 923 10.84 52.28 -8.60
CA TYR A 923 9.98 53.46 -8.63
C TYR A 923 8.72 53.32 -7.76
N GLN A 924 8.52 52.16 -7.14
CA GLN A 924 7.33 51.83 -6.36
C GLN A 924 6.05 52.07 -7.19
N TRP A 925 6.04 51.56 -8.42
CA TRP A 925 4.83 51.50 -9.24
C TRP A 925 3.87 50.46 -8.67
N SER A 926 2.57 50.67 -8.86
CA SER A 926 1.61 49.60 -8.58
C SER A 926 1.85 48.43 -9.55
N PHE A 927 1.48 47.23 -9.15
CA PHE A 927 1.59 46.07 -10.03
C PHE A 927 0.67 46.16 -11.25
N GLU A 928 -0.48 46.84 -11.12
CA GLU A 928 -1.40 47.13 -12.23
C GLU A 928 -0.73 48.07 -13.24
N ASP A 929 -0.08 49.15 -12.77
CA ASP A 929 0.63 50.09 -13.64
C ASP A 929 1.77 49.38 -14.39
N ARG A 930 2.49 48.50 -13.69
CA ARG A 930 3.55 47.67 -14.26
C ARG A 930 3.02 46.74 -15.36
N GLU A 931 1.91 46.02 -15.12
CA GLU A 931 1.34 45.11 -16.12
C GLU A 931 0.84 45.90 -17.34
N LYS A 932 0.20 47.04 -17.12
CA LYS A 932 -0.33 47.88 -18.19
C LYS A 932 0.78 48.45 -19.08
N ILE A 933 1.82 49.06 -18.50
CA ILE A 933 2.93 49.61 -19.30
C ILE A 933 3.68 48.52 -20.07
N GLN A 934 3.84 47.35 -19.46
CA GLN A 934 4.43 46.18 -20.13
C GLN A 934 3.56 45.70 -21.30
N SER A 935 2.24 45.64 -21.14
CA SER A 935 1.33 45.24 -22.23
C SER A 935 1.38 46.22 -23.40
N ILE A 936 1.42 47.53 -23.15
CA ILE A 936 1.52 48.53 -24.22
C ILE A 936 2.81 48.32 -25.03
N LEU A 937 3.95 48.16 -24.35
CA LEU A 937 5.24 47.95 -25.02
C LEU A 937 5.33 46.58 -25.71
N LEU A 938 4.71 45.54 -25.15
CA LEU A 938 4.62 44.22 -25.80
C LEU A 938 3.77 44.28 -27.06
N ASP A 939 2.61 44.94 -27.01
CA ASP A 939 1.75 45.12 -28.19
C ASP A 939 2.54 45.80 -29.32
N PHE A 940 3.20 46.93 -29.04
CA PHE A 940 4.05 47.65 -29.99
C PHE A 940 5.19 46.77 -30.54
N THR A 941 6.02 46.21 -29.66
CA THR A 941 7.23 45.47 -30.09
C THR A 941 6.91 44.18 -30.84
N ILE A 942 5.82 43.49 -30.51
CA ILE A 942 5.41 42.26 -31.19
C ILE A 942 4.84 42.56 -32.57
N GLU A 943 4.07 43.64 -32.71
CA GLU A 943 3.61 44.12 -34.01
C GLU A 943 4.81 44.43 -34.90
N MET A 944 5.75 45.23 -34.39
CA MET A 944 6.95 45.57 -35.15
C MET A 944 7.81 44.38 -35.51
N LEU A 945 7.96 43.41 -34.60
CA LEU A 945 8.67 42.16 -34.89
C LEU A 945 8.03 41.41 -36.06
N LYS A 946 6.70 41.36 -36.12
CA LYS A 946 5.98 40.69 -37.22
C LYS A 946 6.15 41.44 -38.52
N GLU A 947 6.15 42.77 -38.51
CA GLU A 947 6.35 43.58 -39.71
C GLU A 947 7.77 43.45 -40.26
N TYR A 948 8.79 43.53 -39.40
CA TYR A 948 10.18 43.31 -39.79
C TYR A 948 10.39 41.96 -40.48
N HIS A 949 9.78 40.89 -39.97
CA HIS A 949 9.90 39.56 -40.57
C HIS A 949 9.12 39.41 -41.90
N LYS A 950 8.14 40.27 -42.20
CA LYS A 950 7.45 40.26 -43.49
C LYS A 950 8.33 40.85 -44.60
N ASP A 951 8.94 42.00 -44.35
CA ASP A 951 9.85 42.66 -45.30
C ASP A 951 10.93 43.50 -44.58
N PRO A 952 12.11 42.91 -44.30
CA PRO A 952 13.19 43.61 -43.61
C PRO A 952 13.73 44.84 -44.36
N GLN A 953 13.59 44.89 -45.70
CA GLN A 953 14.15 45.99 -46.50
C GLN A 953 13.29 47.25 -46.47
N GLN A 954 11.99 47.11 -46.16
CA GLN A 954 11.04 48.23 -46.05
C GLN A 954 10.80 48.68 -44.60
N PHE A 955 11.43 48.05 -43.62
CA PHE A 955 11.26 48.41 -42.22
C PHE A 955 11.90 49.76 -41.90
N SER A 956 11.07 50.80 -41.81
CA SER A 956 11.49 52.19 -41.59
C SER A 956 10.70 52.82 -40.45
N TYR A 957 11.03 54.07 -40.10
CA TYR A 957 10.34 54.77 -39.03
C TYR A 957 8.86 55.02 -39.37
N GLU A 958 8.54 55.23 -40.65
CA GLU A 958 7.18 55.44 -41.13
C GLU A 958 6.29 54.19 -41.02
N SER A 959 6.89 53.00 -40.93
CA SER A 959 6.14 51.75 -40.65
C SER A 959 5.75 51.56 -39.19
N LEU A 960 6.29 52.35 -38.26
CA LEU A 960 6.02 52.19 -36.83
C LEU A 960 4.60 52.64 -36.45
N ASP A 961 3.97 51.95 -35.51
CA ASP A 961 2.70 52.36 -34.92
C ASP A 961 2.88 53.59 -34.01
N GLN A 962 2.69 54.76 -34.61
CA GLN A 962 2.79 56.07 -33.96
C GLN A 962 1.74 56.26 -32.84
N GLU A 963 0.57 55.63 -32.95
CA GLU A 963 -0.47 55.72 -31.92
C GLU A 963 -0.04 54.96 -30.66
N LYS A 964 0.53 53.77 -30.82
CA LYS A 964 1.10 52.97 -29.72
C LYS A 964 2.32 53.61 -29.08
N MET A 965 3.19 54.25 -29.87
CA MET A 965 4.32 55.03 -29.34
C MET A 965 3.83 56.17 -28.45
N LYS A 966 2.83 56.92 -28.93
CA LYS A 966 2.20 57.99 -28.15
C LYS A 966 1.53 57.47 -26.88
N GLU A 967 0.77 56.38 -26.97
CA GLU A 967 0.14 55.72 -25.81
C GLU A 967 1.19 55.31 -24.76
N PHE A 968 2.30 54.72 -25.18
CA PHE A 968 3.40 54.34 -24.30
C PHE A 968 4.03 55.57 -23.64
N ASN A 969 4.35 56.62 -24.40
CA ASN A 969 4.98 57.83 -23.89
C ASN A 969 4.10 58.53 -22.85
N GLU A 970 2.82 58.76 -23.16
CA GLU A 970 1.85 59.38 -22.24
C GLU A 970 1.69 58.57 -20.94
N TYR A 971 1.54 57.25 -21.06
CA TYR A 971 1.35 56.40 -19.88
C TYR A 971 2.63 56.25 -19.05
N TYR A 972 3.80 56.11 -19.69
CA TYR A 972 5.09 56.03 -19.01
C TYR A 972 5.40 57.32 -18.24
N GLN A 973 5.14 58.49 -18.83
CA GLN A 973 5.25 59.78 -18.14
C GLN A 973 4.29 59.83 -16.95
N GLN A 974 3.02 59.45 -17.13
CA GLN A 974 2.03 59.46 -16.06
C GLN A 974 2.50 58.66 -14.82
N ILE A 975 2.92 57.40 -14.99
CA ILE A 975 3.32 56.53 -13.87
C ILE A 975 4.67 56.94 -13.24
N CYS A 976 5.50 57.69 -13.97
CA CYS A 976 6.75 58.25 -13.46
C CYS A 976 6.57 59.60 -12.74
N THR A 977 5.40 60.24 -12.89
CA THR A 977 5.16 61.59 -12.38
C THR A 977 5.15 61.60 -10.85
N GLY A 978 5.89 62.52 -10.24
CA GLY A 978 6.00 62.64 -8.78
C GLY A 978 6.90 61.60 -8.11
N LYS A 979 7.58 60.74 -8.89
CA LYS A 979 8.51 59.70 -8.39
C LYS A 979 9.98 60.14 -8.42
N GLN A 980 10.23 61.41 -8.07
CA GLN A 980 11.57 62.02 -8.02
C GLN A 980 12.36 61.48 -6.80
N PRO A 981 13.50 60.79 -6.98
CA PRO A 981 14.22 60.22 -5.84
C PRO A 981 15.07 61.24 -5.08
N THR A 982 15.27 62.45 -5.64
CA THR A 982 15.93 63.59 -4.99
C THR A 982 15.26 64.89 -5.41
N ASN A 983 15.28 65.91 -4.55
CA ASN A 983 14.68 67.23 -4.80
C ASN A 983 15.24 67.92 -6.06
N LEU A 984 16.49 67.62 -6.43
CA LEU A 984 17.17 68.18 -7.60
C LEU A 984 16.70 67.59 -8.93
N CYS A 985 16.12 66.38 -8.94
CA CYS A 985 15.72 65.75 -10.20
C CYS A 985 14.52 66.45 -10.86
N GLY A 986 13.69 67.18 -10.09
CA GLY A 986 12.61 68.01 -10.62
C GLY A 986 13.07 69.22 -11.44
N LYS A 987 14.36 69.57 -11.38
CA LYS A 987 14.97 70.67 -12.17
C LYS A 987 15.59 70.18 -13.49
N ILE A 988 15.89 68.89 -13.60
CA ILE A 988 16.40 68.26 -14.84
C ILE A 988 15.25 67.67 -15.65
N CYS A 989 14.30 67.03 -14.96
CA CYS A 989 13.13 66.43 -15.58
C CYS A 989 11.94 67.37 -15.38
N THR A 990 11.72 68.24 -16.37
CA THR A 990 10.74 69.35 -16.35
C THR A 990 9.29 68.90 -16.14
N GLU A 991 8.96 67.68 -16.52
CA GLU A 991 7.65 67.06 -16.34
C GLU A 991 7.41 66.49 -14.93
N ASN A 992 8.35 66.69 -14.01
CA ASN A 992 8.35 66.07 -12.68
C ASN A 992 8.38 64.52 -12.72
N THR A 993 8.94 63.95 -13.80
CA THR A 993 9.05 62.51 -14.07
C THR A 993 10.52 62.10 -14.04
N CYS A 994 10.92 61.13 -13.22
CA CYS A 994 12.32 60.70 -13.20
C CYS A 994 12.60 59.63 -14.28
N LEU A 995 12.69 60.05 -15.55
CA LEU A 995 12.71 59.14 -16.71
C LEU A 995 14.04 58.39 -16.90
N TYR A 996 15.17 59.00 -16.55
CA TYR A 996 16.50 58.51 -16.96
C TYR A 996 17.29 57.75 -15.90
N ARG A 997 16.95 57.97 -14.63
CA ARG A 997 17.81 57.58 -13.49
C ARG A 997 18.05 56.08 -13.41
N TYR A 998 17.01 55.27 -13.65
CA TYR A 998 17.15 53.82 -13.64
C TYR A 998 18.15 53.34 -14.70
N TYR A 999 18.05 53.86 -15.93
CA TYR A 999 18.90 53.49 -17.06
C TYR A 999 20.36 53.85 -16.81
N LEU A 1000 20.62 54.99 -16.16
CA LEU A 1000 21.96 55.41 -15.77
C LEU A 1000 22.52 54.65 -14.57
N SER A 1001 21.65 54.21 -13.64
CA SER A 1001 22.10 53.61 -12.37
C SER A 1001 22.96 52.35 -12.52
N LYS A 1002 22.77 51.57 -13.59
CA LYS A 1002 23.58 50.37 -13.85
C LYS A 1002 25.00 50.74 -14.26
N MET A 1003 25.16 51.78 -15.08
CA MET A 1003 26.46 52.36 -15.44
C MET A 1003 27.12 52.97 -14.20
N LEU A 1004 26.37 53.71 -13.40
CA LEU A 1004 26.89 54.36 -12.21
C LEU A 1004 27.28 53.38 -11.09
N ASN A 1005 26.78 52.15 -11.11
CA ASN A 1005 27.19 51.09 -10.19
C ASN A 1005 28.43 50.33 -10.66
N ASP A 1006 28.92 50.57 -11.88
CA ASP A 1006 30.17 50.00 -12.36
C ASP A 1006 31.35 50.68 -11.65
N GLU A 1007 32.12 49.89 -10.90
CA GLU A 1007 33.26 50.38 -10.12
C GLU A 1007 34.41 50.88 -11.00
N GLU A 1008 34.55 50.37 -12.23
CA GLU A 1008 35.51 50.88 -13.21
C GLU A 1008 35.05 52.25 -13.73
N TYR A 1009 33.76 52.39 -14.03
CA TYR A 1009 33.17 53.68 -14.39
C TYR A 1009 33.31 54.70 -13.26
N LYS A 1010 32.93 54.36 -12.03
CA LYS A 1010 33.07 55.25 -10.86
C LYS A 1010 34.53 55.63 -10.67
N ARG A 1011 35.44 54.67 -10.65
CA ARG A 1011 36.87 54.91 -10.45
C ARG A 1011 37.44 55.79 -11.56
N ARG A 1012 37.10 55.53 -12.83
CA ARG A 1012 37.60 56.33 -13.97
C ARG A 1012 36.97 57.72 -13.99
N SER A 1013 35.68 57.83 -13.69
CA SER A 1013 35.00 59.12 -13.53
C SER A 1013 35.63 59.93 -12.40
N ILE A 1014 35.85 59.32 -11.22
CA ILE A 1014 36.53 59.92 -10.05
C ILE A 1014 37.98 60.29 -10.37
N GLN A 1015 38.71 59.43 -11.06
CA GLN A 1015 40.08 59.72 -11.49
C GLN A 1015 40.12 60.94 -12.43
N LEU A 1016 39.27 60.96 -13.45
CA LEU A 1016 39.13 62.11 -14.36
C LEU A 1016 38.66 63.37 -13.61
N PHE A 1017 37.90 63.22 -12.51
CA PHE A 1017 37.53 64.31 -11.59
C PHE A 1017 38.69 64.83 -10.74
N ASP A 1018 39.65 63.98 -10.37
CA ASP A 1018 40.83 64.36 -9.57
C ASP A 1018 41.93 65.00 -10.42
N GLU A 1019 42.06 64.60 -11.68
CA GLU A 1019 43.06 65.11 -12.63
C GLU A 1019 42.70 66.51 -13.21
N ASN A 1020 41.53 67.07 -12.89
CA ASN A 1020 41.03 68.37 -13.40
C ASN A 1020 41.00 68.46 -14.95
N ASP A 1021 40.95 67.32 -15.65
CA ASP A 1021 40.90 67.25 -17.10
C ASP A 1021 39.45 67.24 -17.61
N HIS A 1022 38.85 68.44 -17.61
CA HIS A 1022 37.46 68.66 -18.00
C HIS A 1022 37.14 68.20 -19.43
N LEU A 1023 38.11 68.30 -20.35
CA LEU A 1023 37.92 67.89 -21.73
C LEU A 1023 37.92 66.36 -21.87
N GLN A 1024 38.79 65.66 -21.15
CA GLN A 1024 38.76 64.20 -21.09
C GLN A 1024 37.53 63.67 -20.35
N TRP A 1025 37.08 64.33 -19.27
CA TRP A 1025 35.84 63.96 -18.61
C TRP A 1025 34.64 64.12 -19.54
N LYS A 1026 34.57 65.24 -20.29
CA LYS A 1026 33.56 65.47 -21.35
C LYS A 1026 33.59 64.38 -22.41
N GLN A 1027 34.76 64.06 -22.96
CA GLN A 1027 34.89 63.02 -23.98
C GLN A 1027 34.52 61.63 -23.43
N PHE A 1028 34.93 61.31 -22.21
CA PHE A 1028 34.58 60.07 -21.53
C PHE A 1028 33.07 59.97 -21.31
N TYR A 1029 32.45 61.05 -20.86
CA TYR A 1029 31.03 61.12 -20.58
C TYR A 1029 30.17 61.09 -21.86
N GLN A 1030 30.49 61.91 -22.86
CA GLN A 1030 29.82 61.92 -24.16
C GLN A 1030 30.01 60.58 -24.88
N LYS A 1031 31.20 59.99 -24.83
CA LYS A 1031 31.43 58.63 -25.34
C LYS A 1031 30.55 57.62 -24.61
N MET A 1032 30.43 57.72 -23.28
CA MET A 1032 29.59 56.82 -22.50
C MET A 1032 28.09 57.01 -22.75
N ILE A 1033 27.59 58.24 -22.86
CA ILE A 1033 26.21 58.52 -23.32
C ILE A 1033 26.01 57.96 -24.72
N ARG A 1034 26.95 58.15 -25.64
CA ARG A 1034 26.86 57.64 -27.03
C ARG A 1034 27.04 56.13 -27.15
N GLU A 1035 27.72 55.49 -26.18
CA GLU A 1035 27.74 54.03 -26.04
C GLU A 1035 26.46 53.51 -25.37
N LEU A 1036 25.82 54.34 -24.54
CA LEU A 1036 24.49 54.13 -23.98
C LEU A 1036 23.37 54.45 -24.96
N ILE A 1037 23.55 55.26 -25.99
CA ILE A 1037 22.45 55.67 -26.86
C ILE A 1037 23.00 55.88 -28.26
N LEU A 1038 22.36 55.23 -29.23
CA LEU A 1038 22.69 55.33 -30.66
C LEU A 1038 22.90 56.79 -31.10
N PRO A 1039 23.71 57.02 -32.14
CA PRO A 1039 24.29 58.34 -32.47
C PRO A 1039 23.31 59.49 -32.74
N ASP A 1040 22.01 59.22 -32.91
CA ASP A 1040 21.01 60.17 -33.46
C ASP A 1040 19.89 60.51 -32.46
N ILE A 1041 20.24 60.83 -31.21
CA ILE A 1041 19.29 61.39 -30.21
C ILE A 1041 19.42 62.91 -30.08
N SER A 1042 18.35 63.56 -29.62
CA SER A 1042 18.30 65.01 -29.45
C SER A 1042 19.35 65.52 -28.45
N ASP A 1043 19.91 66.70 -28.74
CA ASP A 1043 20.88 67.37 -27.87
C ASP A 1043 20.29 67.66 -26.47
N ASP A 1044 18.98 67.91 -26.39
CA ASP A 1044 18.22 68.07 -25.14
C ASP A 1044 18.27 66.79 -24.28
N LEU A 1045 18.07 65.60 -24.89
CA LEU A 1045 18.14 64.33 -24.16
C LEU A 1045 19.58 64.06 -23.67
N ILE A 1046 20.60 64.30 -24.50
CA ILE A 1046 22.02 64.15 -24.13
C ILE A 1046 22.35 64.98 -22.90
N GLN A 1047 21.90 66.24 -22.89
CA GLN A 1047 22.12 67.15 -21.78
C GLN A 1047 21.39 66.74 -20.51
N LYS A 1048 20.11 66.33 -20.61
CA LYS A 1048 19.33 65.83 -19.47
C LYS A 1048 19.95 64.59 -18.82
N LEU A 1049 20.42 63.65 -19.63
CA LEU A 1049 21.18 62.48 -19.17
C LEU A 1049 22.48 62.93 -18.50
N GLY A 1050 23.19 63.88 -19.12
CA GLY A 1050 24.32 64.66 -18.60
C GLY A 1050 24.18 65.06 -17.15
N LEU A 1051 23.23 65.94 -16.92
CA LEU A 1051 22.92 66.49 -15.62
C LEU A 1051 22.51 65.36 -14.65
N CYS A 1052 21.75 64.37 -15.11
CA CYS A 1052 21.32 63.26 -14.27
C CYS A 1052 22.49 62.39 -13.80
N CYS A 1053 23.51 62.14 -14.63
CA CYS A 1053 24.73 61.43 -14.22
C CYS A 1053 25.57 62.21 -13.25
N ILE A 1054 25.75 63.52 -13.46
CA ILE A 1054 26.47 64.39 -12.51
C ILE A 1054 25.79 64.34 -11.16
N LEU A 1055 24.47 64.52 -11.11
CA LEU A 1055 23.73 64.47 -9.84
C LEU A 1055 23.92 63.13 -9.13
N GLN A 1056 23.79 62.01 -9.85
CA GLN A 1056 23.90 60.70 -9.21
C GLN A 1056 25.33 60.36 -8.77
N THR A 1057 26.34 60.81 -9.51
CA THR A 1057 27.76 60.61 -9.15
C THR A 1057 28.19 61.56 -8.03
N GLY A 1058 27.71 62.81 -8.03
CA GLY A 1058 28.04 63.86 -7.06
C GLY A 1058 27.46 63.65 -5.66
N PHE A 1059 26.48 62.75 -5.48
CA PHE A 1059 26.01 62.32 -4.16
C PHE A 1059 26.91 61.26 -3.50
N SER A 1060 27.99 60.81 -4.16
CA SER A 1060 29.06 60.05 -3.48
C SER A 1060 29.84 60.99 -2.55
N LYS A 1061 30.30 60.52 -1.39
CA LYS A 1061 30.98 61.35 -0.37
C LYS A 1061 32.35 61.89 -0.81
N ASP A 1062 32.75 61.66 -2.06
CA ASP A 1062 34.12 61.77 -2.55
C ASP A 1062 34.34 62.96 -3.51
N ILE A 1063 33.32 63.80 -3.79
CA ILE A 1063 33.41 64.93 -4.74
C ILE A 1063 33.04 66.26 -4.06
N SER A 1064 33.83 67.32 -4.29
CA SER A 1064 33.58 68.64 -3.68
C SER A 1064 32.42 69.39 -4.37
N PRO A 1065 31.61 70.18 -3.64
CA PRO A 1065 30.49 70.95 -4.21
C PRO A 1065 30.90 71.93 -5.33
N LEU A 1066 32.07 72.56 -5.22
CA LEU A 1066 32.60 73.48 -6.23
C LEU A 1066 32.86 72.77 -7.57
N LYS A 1067 33.33 71.51 -7.52
CA LYS A 1067 33.57 70.70 -8.73
C LYS A 1067 32.26 70.28 -9.39
N ILE A 1068 31.24 69.93 -8.60
CA ILE A 1068 29.89 69.61 -9.11
C ILE A 1068 29.30 70.81 -9.86
N LYS A 1069 29.41 72.02 -9.27
CA LYS A 1069 28.98 73.27 -9.89
C LYS A 1069 29.63 73.51 -11.26
N ILE A 1070 30.96 73.40 -11.36
CA ILE A 1070 31.70 73.58 -12.63
C ILE A 1070 31.23 72.59 -13.71
N LEU A 1071 30.91 71.35 -13.33
CA LEU A 1071 30.43 70.33 -14.27
C LEU A 1071 29.01 70.62 -14.77
N ILE A 1072 28.13 71.10 -13.88
CA ILE A 1072 26.78 71.53 -14.25
C ILE A 1072 26.86 72.71 -15.23
N GLU A 1073 27.65 73.75 -14.90
CA GLU A 1073 27.89 74.91 -15.77
C GLU A 1073 28.40 74.49 -17.16
N ASN A 1074 29.34 73.54 -17.22
CA ASN A 1074 29.89 73.06 -18.49
C ASN A 1074 28.87 72.25 -19.33
N ILE A 1075 28.05 71.39 -18.73
CA ILE A 1075 27.01 70.65 -19.47
C ILE A 1075 25.91 71.60 -19.97
N ILE A 1076 25.60 72.66 -19.22
CA ILE A 1076 24.65 73.69 -19.66
C ILE A 1076 25.22 74.49 -20.84
N ALA A 1077 26.47 74.96 -20.73
CA ALA A 1077 27.13 75.75 -21.77
C ALA A 1077 27.32 75.00 -23.11
N ASP A 1078 27.49 73.68 -23.08
CA ASP A 1078 27.66 72.84 -24.27
C ASP A 1078 26.37 72.63 -25.07
N TYR A 1079 25.20 72.87 -24.47
CA TYR A 1079 23.88 72.64 -25.05
C TYR A 1079 22.93 73.79 -24.66
N PRO A 1080 23.12 74.99 -25.23
CA PRO A 1080 22.46 76.22 -24.78
C PRO A 1080 20.97 76.32 -25.13
N ASP A 1081 20.46 75.44 -25.99
CA ASP A 1081 19.08 75.49 -26.50
C ASP A 1081 18.04 74.82 -25.55
N SER A 1082 18.43 74.36 -24.37
CA SER A 1082 17.54 73.71 -23.41
C SER A 1082 17.16 74.60 -22.21
N THR A 1083 16.12 74.18 -21.49
CA THR A 1083 15.40 74.96 -20.47
C THR A 1083 15.67 74.61 -18.98
N PRO A 1084 16.86 74.17 -18.52
CA PRO A 1084 17.12 74.12 -17.08
C PRO A 1084 17.32 75.53 -16.50
N ASP A 1085 16.71 75.77 -15.35
CA ASP A 1085 16.93 76.96 -14.52
C ASP A 1085 18.33 76.91 -13.89
N GLU A 1086 19.32 77.41 -14.65
CA GLU A 1086 20.77 77.34 -14.41
C GLU A 1086 21.13 77.78 -12.98
N GLU A 1087 20.50 78.84 -12.47
CA GLU A 1087 20.76 79.43 -11.16
C GLU A 1087 20.27 78.58 -9.97
N ASN A 1088 19.31 77.67 -10.21
CA ASN A 1088 18.76 76.76 -9.20
C ASN A 1088 19.42 75.37 -9.20
N LEU A 1089 20.04 75.00 -10.33
CA LEU A 1089 20.74 73.72 -10.52
C LEU A 1089 22.18 73.77 -9.97
N ILE A 1090 22.81 74.94 -10.09
CA ILE A 1090 24.12 75.33 -9.56
C ILE A 1090 24.05 75.63 -8.06
#